data_AF-A0A5P2B8Q5-F1
#
_entry.id   AF-A0A5P2B8Q5-F1
#
_cell.length_a   1.000
_cell.length_b   1.000
_cell.length_c   1.000
_cell.angle_alpha   90.00
_cell.angle_beta   90.00
_cell.angle_gamma   90.00
#
_symmetry.space_group_name_H-M   'P 1'
#
loop_
_entity.id
_entity.type
_entity.pdbx_description
1 polymer ?
#
loop_
_entity_poly.entity_id
_entity_poly.type
_entity_poly.pdbx_seq_one_letter_code
_entity_poly.pdbx_strand_id
1 'polypeptide(L)'
;MVVADVLTSGTRTSHQRRGLTRTEGRRRVANVEHRGPGDVLGAGRADGPGTRTGAARVLLWLVAAVLAVRQVAVILRTPEGDRLTDLETWIGPEGVLHVNGSFYDADKFTGTPFAGLVLKPLTRAGEQALGWGWTFGTLGLVVVLGVVAARALPQPVTRRTSLLAAPVAVSLLILSLPVRNTLYLGQTSILPVLLVLLGLFAVRGQRSCGVLIGVAAALQPTVLLFAVLLWFTGRKEAAAVTGGSFAAVTALVWAAMPSDSTTYWIHHLAGAGLGADPDANANQSLHGMLLRAGLEGPPEIAVFLVASAAVVALGLRRAVRYARDGQLLLAVAITGCVAVAVSPTTWQHQLLWVLFAVVGRVGKRQSDRYMWPVAVILVSTLPAKMMLPNMSVTAPIRDNVVLIAALAAAVVVPFLSRSHPQYREPIPTEYAAPVPARWSRVPLVPFWRRVLARPNLLLELLLIRVGYSAYQQVRLAATGGTISGGRADAEHHGAQVHAIEQFLHIDIEHWFNHLTARTGWMEDFFNFYYTSFHFLVPLSVLAVLYIRRPADYRWARSALGFATVLALVGFWAYPLAPPRLMPELGFIDTVHGVQDFTQPDYGTLTQLTNQYAAMPSLHFGWSLWCGLVIAVLAPRWWMKALGLLHPFFTVCAIVGTGNHWVLDAVGGAAVVGAGFGLTYVLSGPRVRQPSKAATGEQPVTGTSNPGSAKGRTRS
;
A
#
# COMPACT_ATOMS: atom_id res chain seq x y z
N MET A 1 -7.97 42.08 -79.38
CA MET A 1 -8.53 41.30 -80.50
C MET A 1 -8.92 39.93 -79.96
N VAL A 2 -10.21 39.75 -79.67
CA VAL A 2 -11.05 38.53 -79.66
C VAL A 2 -10.51 37.19 -79.06
N VAL A 3 -11.08 36.81 -77.90
CA VAL A 3 -11.75 35.52 -77.50
C VAL A 3 -10.98 34.17 -77.48
N ALA A 4 -10.94 33.57 -76.26
CA ALA A 4 -11.34 32.20 -75.79
C ALA A 4 -10.92 30.91 -76.58
N ASP A 5 -10.93 29.67 -76.08
CA ASP A 5 -11.36 29.05 -74.81
C ASP A 5 -10.88 27.56 -74.72
N VAL A 6 -10.97 26.97 -73.52
CA VAL A 6 -11.34 25.56 -73.17
C VAL A 6 -10.45 24.39 -73.67
N LEU A 7 -9.63 23.77 -72.80
CA LEU A 7 -9.88 22.59 -71.93
C LEU A 7 -10.25 21.26 -72.64
N THR A 8 -9.43 20.21 -72.48
CA THR A 8 -9.75 19.01 -71.64
C THR A 8 -8.79 17.81 -71.85
N SER A 9 -8.38 17.23 -70.72
CA SER A 9 -8.23 15.79 -70.43
C SER A 9 -7.13 14.94 -71.09
N GLY A 10 -6.67 13.91 -70.34
CA GLY A 10 -6.24 12.65 -70.99
C GLY A 10 -5.00 11.98 -70.43
N THR A 11 -5.20 11.12 -69.44
CA THR A 11 -4.24 10.16 -68.88
C THR A 11 -3.67 9.14 -69.89
N ARG A 12 -2.52 8.55 -69.53
CA ARG A 12 -2.06 7.14 -69.69
C ARG A 12 -0.85 6.84 -70.61
N THR A 13 0.20 6.38 -69.91
CA THR A 13 0.99 5.14 -70.09
C THR A 13 1.87 4.88 -71.33
N SER A 14 3.15 4.63 -71.00
CA SER A 14 4.02 3.50 -71.40
C SER A 14 4.43 3.28 -72.85
N HIS A 15 5.75 3.37 -73.11
CA HIS A 15 6.68 2.26 -73.42
C HIS A 15 7.98 2.89 -73.97
N GLN A 16 9.19 2.51 -73.56
CA GLN A 16 10.07 1.45 -74.10
C GLN A 16 11.44 1.67 -73.40
N ARG A 17 12.29 0.69 -73.00
CA ARG A 17 12.96 -0.35 -73.80
C ARG A 17 13.80 -1.27 -72.87
N ARG A 18 13.76 -2.58 -73.17
CA ARG A 18 14.83 -3.62 -73.25
C ARG A 18 15.99 -3.65 -72.22
N GLY A 19 16.40 -4.80 -71.67
CA GLY A 19 15.95 -6.17 -71.91
C GLY A 19 16.81 -7.27 -71.26
N LEU A 20 16.36 -8.52 -71.52
CA LEU A 20 17.07 -9.82 -71.58
C LEU A 20 17.58 -10.37 -70.23
N THR A 21 17.36 -11.62 -69.79
CA THR A 21 16.80 -12.87 -70.36
C THR A 21 16.63 -13.86 -69.18
N ARG A 22 15.44 -14.46 -68.97
CA ARG A 22 15.06 -15.89 -69.21
C ARG A 22 15.66 -16.89 -68.18
N THR A 23 14.98 -17.86 -67.56
CA THR A 23 13.73 -18.62 -67.85
C THR A 23 13.39 -19.46 -66.59
N GLU A 24 12.19 -19.38 -66.01
CA GLU A 24 11.11 -20.41 -65.97
C GLU A 24 11.31 -21.58 -64.96
N GLY A 25 10.31 -22.07 -64.21
CA GLY A 25 8.87 -21.85 -64.27
C GLY A 25 8.05 -22.47 -63.11
N ARG A 26 6.82 -21.93 -63.01
CA ARG A 26 5.59 -22.33 -62.31
C ARG A 26 5.38 -23.84 -62.03
N ARG A 27 4.72 -24.19 -60.90
CA ARG A 27 3.25 -24.41 -60.76
C ARG A 27 2.85 -24.91 -59.36
N ARG A 28 1.65 -24.47 -58.90
CA ARG A 28 0.86 -25.06 -57.80
C ARG A 28 0.34 -26.45 -58.22
N VAL A 29 0.34 -27.41 -57.29
CA VAL A 29 -0.66 -28.49 -57.20
C VAL A 29 -0.87 -28.84 -55.71
N ALA A 30 -2.14 -29.00 -55.32
CA ALA A 30 -2.58 -29.45 -54.01
C ALA A 30 -2.70 -30.99 -53.97
N ASN A 31 -2.85 -31.52 -52.75
CA ASN A 31 -3.35 -32.84 -52.35
C ASN A 31 -2.36 -34.02 -52.12
N VAL A 32 -2.43 -34.47 -50.86
CA VAL A 32 -2.71 -35.84 -50.38
C VAL A 32 -1.53 -36.79 -50.13
N GLU A 33 -1.39 -37.07 -48.82
CA GLU A 33 -0.98 -38.32 -48.16
C GLU A 33 0.38 -38.96 -48.49
N HIS A 34 1.28 -38.93 -47.49
CA HIS A 34 1.61 -40.16 -46.77
C HIS A 34 2.00 -39.89 -45.32
N ARG A 35 1.21 -40.51 -44.44
CA ARG A 35 1.28 -40.52 -42.99
C ARG A 35 2.31 -41.59 -42.61
N GLY A 36 3.47 -41.18 -42.11
CA GLY A 36 4.40 -42.09 -41.44
C GLY A 36 3.95 -42.30 -39.99
N PRO A 37 3.64 -43.52 -39.55
CA PRO A 37 3.29 -43.82 -38.17
C PRO A 37 4.59 -43.99 -37.35
N GLY A 38 4.89 -42.98 -36.54
CA GLY A 38 6.01 -42.97 -35.59
C GLY A 38 5.56 -42.16 -34.38
N ASP A 39 4.74 -42.80 -33.57
CA ASP A 39 3.98 -42.26 -32.46
C ASP A 39 4.86 -41.67 -31.34
N VAL A 40 4.49 -40.46 -30.93
CA VAL A 40 4.15 -40.14 -29.53
C VAL A 40 5.23 -40.44 -28.50
N LEU A 41 6.02 -39.40 -28.18
CA LEU A 41 6.30 -38.92 -26.83
C LEU A 41 7.32 -37.78 -26.91
N GLY A 42 6.83 -36.56 -27.12
CA GLY A 42 7.72 -35.40 -27.22
C GLY A 42 7.02 -34.06 -27.41
N ALA A 43 5.82 -33.89 -26.85
CA ALA A 43 5.18 -32.58 -26.76
C ALA A 43 5.87 -31.71 -25.70
N GLY A 44 7.14 -31.39 -25.93
CA GLY A 44 7.79 -30.24 -25.31
C GLY A 44 7.13 -29.00 -25.88
N ARG A 45 6.07 -28.50 -25.22
CA ARG A 45 5.54 -27.15 -25.46
C ARG A 45 6.71 -26.17 -25.38
N ALA A 46 7.17 -25.72 -26.55
CA ALA A 46 7.98 -24.53 -26.65
C ALA A 46 7.10 -23.35 -26.19
N ASP A 47 7.14 -23.07 -24.89
CA ASP A 47 6.45 -21.95 -24.26
C ASP A 47 7.07 -20.64 -24.75
N GLY A 48 6.63 -20.18 -25.91
CA GLY A 48 7.02 -18.88 -26.45
C GLY A 48 6.67 -17.75 -25.46
N PRO A 49 7.43 -16.64 -25.43
CA PRO A 49 7.16 -15.51 -24.53
C PRO A 49 5.74 -14.91 -24.68
N GLY A 50 5.04 -15.19 -25.77
CA GLY A 50 3.63 -14.84 -26.00
C GLY A 50 2.61 -15.70 -25.23
N THR A 51 2.85 -17.01 -25.08
CA THR A 51 1.92 -17.92 -24.37
C THR A 51 1.86 -17.59 -22.89
N ARG A 52 3.02 -17.32 -22.27
CA ARG A 52 3.14 -16.90 -20.87
C ARG A 52 2.43 -15.58 -20.56
N THR A 53 2.48 -14.61 -21.48
CA THR A 53 1.76 -13.34 -21.30
C THR A 53 0.26 -13.48 -21.48
N GLY A 54 -0.18 -14.39 -22.35
CA GLY A 54 -1.59 -14.76 -22.49
C GLY A 54 -2.13 -15.40 -21.21
N ALA A 55 -1.43 -16.41 -20.69
CA ALA A 55 -1.77 -17.07 -19.44
C ALA A 55 -1.81 -16.10 -18.25
N ALA A 56 -0.81 -15.22 -18.12
CA ALA A 56 -0.79 -14.20 -17.07
C ALA A 56 -1.96 -13.21 -17.17
N ARG A 57 -2.35 -12.82 -18.38
CA ARG A 57 -3.51 -11.95 -18.60
C ARG A 57 -4.81 -12.64 -18.16
N VAL A 58 -5.00 -13.90 -18.56
CA VAL A 58 -6.18 -14.69 -18.15
C VAL A 58 -6.22 -14.83 -16.64
N LEU A 59 -5.10 -15.17 -16.00
CA LEU A 59 -5.00 -15.29 -14.55
C LEU A 59 -5.36 -13.97 -13.84
N LEU A 60 -4.90 -12.83 -14.33
CA LEU A 60 -5.24 -11.53 -13.72
C LEU A 60 -6.72 -11.16 -13.88
N TRP A 61 -7.36 -11.52 -14.99
CA TRP A 61 -8.81 -11.36 -15.14
C TRP A 61 -9.59 -12.31 -14.24
N LEU A 62 -9.11 -13.54 -14.04
CA LEU A 62 -9.67 -14.46 -13.06
C LEU A 62 -9.54 -13.89 -11.64
N VAL A 63 -8.39 -13.31 -11.29
CA VAL A 63 -8.21 -12.62 -10.00
C VAL A 63 -9.22 -11.46 -9.86
N ALA A 64 -9.36 -10.62 -10.88
CA ALA A 64 -10.34 -9.52 -10.87
C ALA A 64 -11.78 -10.04 -10.70
N ALA A 65 -12.12 -11.15 -11.37
CA ALA A 65 -13.44 -11.79 -11.25
C ALA A 65 -13.67 -12.36 -9.84
N VAL A 66 -12.69 -13.07 -9.28
CA VAL A 66 -12.76 -13.60 -7.90
C VAL A 66 -12.90 -12.47 -6.89
N LEU A 67 -12.17 -11.36 -7.07
CA LEU A 67 -12.29 -10.19 -6.21
C LEU A 67 -13.68 -9.53 -6.31
N ALA A 68 -14.24 -9.43 -7.51
CA ALA A 68 -15.59 -8.93 -7.72
C ALA A 68 -16.64 -9.83 -7.06
N VAL A 69 -16.55 -11.16 -7.27
CA VAL A 69 -17.43 -12.15 -6.63
C VAL A 69 -17.32 -12.09 -5.11
N ARG A 70 -16.10 -11.99 -4.57
CA ARG A 70 -15.89 -11.81 -3.12
C ARG A 70 -16.58 -10.54 -2.64
N GLN A 71 -16.46 -9.44 -3.36
CA GLN A 71 -17.04 -8.16 -2.95
C GLN A 71 -18.57 -8.23 -2.96
N VAL A 72 -19.16 -8.84 -3.99
CA VAL A 72 -20.62 -9.14 -4.03
C VAL A 72 -21.01 -10.01 -2.85
N ALA A 73 -20.30 -11.11 -2.61
CA ALA A 73 -20.60 -12.04 -1.51
C ALA A 73 -20.50 -11.37 -0.13
N VAL A 74 -19.56 -10.44 0.08
CA VAL A 74 -19.45 -9.67 1.33
C VAL A 74 -20.71 -8.82 1.53
N ILE A 75 -21.11 -8.03 0.53
CA ILE A 75 -22.27 -7.14 0.62
C ILE A 75 -23.56 -7.94 0.82
N LEU A 76 -23.71 -9.08 0.14
CA LEU A 76 -24.91 -9.92 0.24
C LEU A 76 -25.00 -10.70 1.56
N ARG A 77 -23.87 -10.97 2.22
CA ARG A 77 -23.84 -11.60 3.55
C ARG A 77 -24.02 -10.61 4.69
N THR A 78 -23.78 -9.32 4.44
CA THR A 78 -24.06 -8.25 5.39
C THR A 78 -25.59 -8.13 5.56
N PRO A 79 -26.10 -8.08 6.81
CA PRO A 79 -27.52 -7.87 7.08
C PRO A 79 -28.08 -6.65 6.34
N GLU A 80 -29.37 -6.65 6.02
CA GLU A 80 -29.94 -5.64 5.11
C GLU A 80 -29.79 -4.21 5.65
N GLY A 81 -29.92 -3.99 6.96
CA GLY A 81 -29.73 -2.67 7.58
C GLY A 81 -28.27 -2.24 7.77
N ASP A 82 -27.30 -3.11 7.49
CA ASP A 82 -25.86 -2.83 7.63
C ASP A 82 -25.15 -2.67 6.27
N ARG A 83 -25.87 -2.87 5.16
CA ARG A 83 -25.33 -2.74 3.80
C ARG A 83 -25.96 -1.55 3.09
N LEU A 84 -25.19 -0.89 2.23
CA LEU A 84 -25.65 0.26 1.45
C LEU A 84 -26.27 1.35 2.34
N THR A 85 -25.69 1.58 3.52
CA THR A 85 -26.31 2.35 4.61
C THR A 85 -26.75 3.76 4.18
N ASP A 86 -25.93 4.46 3.39
CA ASP A 86 -26.27 5.81 2.92
C ASP A 86 -27.37 5.72 1.84
N LEU A 87 -27.27 4.76 0.92
CA LEU A 87 -28.27 4.54 -0.11
C LEU A 87 -29.62 4.12 0.46
N GLU A 88 -29.65 3.29 1.50
CA GLU A 88 -30.87 2.95 2.24
C GLU A 88 -31.42 4.17 2.98
N THR A 89 -30.55 4.99 3.58
CA THR A 89 -30.96 6.26 4.20
C THR A 89 -31.53 7.23 3.16
N TRP A 90 -31.11 7.17 1.91
CA TRP A 90 -31.55 8.08 0.85
C TRP A 90 -32.77 7.58 0.09
N ILE A 91 -32.75 6.32 -0.35
CA ILE A 91 -33.67 5.70 -1.33
C ILE A 91 -34.44 4.51 -0.71
N GLY A 92 -34.15 4.12 0.53
CA GLY A 92 -34.88 3.05 1.22
C GLY A 92 -36.34 3.43 1.54
N PRO A 93 -37.10 2.52 2.18
CA PRO A 93 -38.54 2.70 2.42
C PRO A 93 -38.86 4.00 3.19
N GLU A 94 -38.01 4.35 4.15
CA GLU A 94 -38.07 5.58 4.96
C GLU A 94 -37.00 6.60 4.54
N GLY A 95 -36.55 6.51 3.28
CA GLY A 95 -35.45 7.30 2.76
C GLY A 95 -35.79 8.79 2.65
N VAL A 96 -34.80 9.66 2.87
CA VAL A 96 -35.00 11.12 2.81
C VAL A 96 -35.45 11.62 1.43
N LEU A 97 -35.28 10.84 0.37
CA LEU A 97 -35.76 11.18 -0.98
C LEU A 97 -37.23 10.80 -1.24
N HIS A 98 -37.90 10.08 -0.33
CA HIS A 98 -39.35 9.82 -0.36
C HIS A 98 -40.15 10.93 0.30
N VAL A 99 -39.55 11.65 1.25
CA VAL A 99 -40.24 12.70 2.02
C VAL A 99 -40.54 13.89 1.09
N ASN A 100 -41.76 14.43 1.19
CA ASN A 100 -42.18 15.60 0.40
C ASN A 100 -41.55 16.94 0.88
N GLY A 101 -40.54 16.88 1.76
CA GLY A 101 -39.80 18.01 2.34
C GLY A 101 -38.42 18.21 1.73
N SER A 102 -37.56 19.03 2.35
CA SER A 102 -36.20 19.26 1.86
C SER A 102 -35.31 18.06 2.18
N PHE A 103 -34.38 17.74 1.27
CA PHE A 103 -33.46 16.60 1.45
C PHE A 103 -32.54 16.77 2.65
N TYR A 104 -32.33 18.01 3.07
CA TYR A 104 -31.35 18.40 4.06
C TYR A 104 -31.96 18.62 5.45
N ASP A 105 -33.28 18.53 5.62
CA ASP A 105 -33.95 18.80 6.91
C ASP A 105 -33.54 17.84 8.03
N ALA A 106 -33.03 16.65 7.67
CA ALA A 106 -32.54 15.65 8.60
C ALA A 106 -31.00 15.55 8.65
N ASP A 107 -30.25 16.39 7.91
CA ASP A 107 -28.78 16.35 7.73
C ASP A 107 -28.19 14.98 7.30
N LYS A 108 -29.05 14.04 6.88
CA LYS A 108 -28.67 12.69 6.46
C LYS A 108 -28.26 12.61 4.98
N PHE A 109 -28.70 13.56 4.15
CA PHE A 109 -28.30 13.63 2.75
C PHE A 109 -27.04 14.48 2.59
N THR A 110 -25.95 13.86 2.11
CA THR A 110 -24.65 14.53 1.94
C THR A 110 -24.29 14.82 0.48
N GLY A 111 -25.16 14.42 -0.46
CA GLY A 111 -24.98 14.64 -1.89
C GLY A 111 -25.34 16.07 -2.34
N THR A 112 -25.01 16.41 -3.59
CA THR A 112 -25.47 17.65 -4.20
C THR A 112 -26.96 17.56 -4.54
N PRO A 113 -27.67 18.71 -4.68
CA PRO A 113 -29.05 18.72 -5.15
C PRO A 113 -29.22 18.01 -6.50
N PHE A 114 -28.21 18.11 -7.39
CA PHE A 114 -28.20 17.37 -8.65
C PHE A 114 -28.15 15.85 -8.44
N ALA A 115 -27.32 15.38 -7.50
CA ALA A 115 -27.28 13.96 -7.15
C ALA A 115 -28.64 13.49 -6.59
N GLY A 116 -29.28 14.28 -5.71
CA GLY A 116 -30.62 14.00 -5.20
C GLY A 116 -31.66 13.88 -6.31
N LEU A 117 -31.65 14.81 -7.28
CA LEU A 117 -32.55 14.78 -8.44
C LEU A 117 -32.38 13.52 -9.29
N VAL A 118 -31.13 13.11 -9.55
CA VAL A 118 -30.79 11.93 -10.36
C VAL A 118 -31.16 10.63 -9.64
N LEU A 119 -31.07 10.62 -8.31
CA LEU A 119 -31.40 9.45 -7.49
C LEU A 119 -32.91 9.32 -7.22
N LYS A 120 -33.67 10.41 -7.25
CA LYS A 120 -35.12 10.42 -6.97
C LYS A 120 -35.94 9.43 -7.81
N PRO A 121 -35.71 9.22 -9.12
CA PRO A 121 -36.43 8.19 -9.88
C PRO A 121 -36.14 6.75 -9.42
N LEU A 122 -35.00 6.50 -8.78
CA LEU A 122 -34.58 5.18 -8.31
C LEU A 122 -35.32 4.76 -7.03
N THR A 123 -35.98 5.68 -6.32
CA THR A 123 -36.80 5.39 -5.12
C THR A 123 -38.01 4.51 -5.41
N ARG A 124 -38.45 4.45 -6.68
CA ARG A 124 -39.60 3.66 -7.14
C ARG A 124 -39.24 2.25 -7.62
N ALA A 125 -37.94 1.92 -7.74
CA ALA A 125 -37.49 0.61 -8.18
C ALA A 125 -37.40 -0.35 -6.98
N GLY A 126 -38.07 -1.51 -7.05
CA GLY A 126 -38.27 -2.43 -5.92
C GLY A 126 -36.99 -2.78 -5.13
N GLU A 127 -37.12 -2.75 -3.80
CA GLU A 127 -36.06 -2.84 -2.78
C GLU A 127 -35.06 -4.00 -3.00
N GLN A 128 -35.53 -5.18 -3.41
CA GLN A 128 -34.67 -6.34 -3.67
C GLN A 128 -33.83 -6.20 -4.94
N ALA A 129 -34.33 -5.50 -5.97
CA ALA A 129 -33.59 -5.26 -7.20
C ALA A 129 -32.55 -4.14 -7.03
N LEU A 130 -32.75 -3.23 -6.07
CA LEU A 130 -31.87 -2.08 -5.83
C LEU A 130 -30.49 -2.52 -5.32
N GLY A 131 -30.43 -3.43 -4.36
CA GLY A 131 -29.16 -3.92 -3.80
C GLY A 131 -28.28 -4.64 -4.84
N TRP A 132 -28.89 -5.53 -5.64
CA TRP A 132 -28.21 -6.22 -6.73
C TRP A 132 -27.84 -5.25 -7.85
N GLY A 133 -28.80 -4.50 -8.38
CA GLY A 133 -28.59 -3.56 -9.48
C GLY A 133 -27.52 -2.52 -9.15
N TRP A 134 -27.54 -1.97 -7.94
CA TRP A 134 -26.54 -1.01 -7.48
C TRP A 134 -25.15 -1.62 -7.37
N THR A 135 -25.04 -2.80 -6.76
CA THR A 135 -23.75 -3.50 -6.58
C THR A 135 -23.12 -3.86 -7.92
N PHE A 136 -23.89 -4.50 -8.82
CA PHE A 136 -23.40 -4.89 -10.14
C PHE A 136 -23.14 -3.68 -11.03
N GLY A 137 -24.01 -2.66 -10.98
CA GLY A 137 -23.82 -1.39 -11.68
C GLY A 137 -22.54 -0.69 -11.25
N THR A 138 -22.32 -0.55 -9.94
CA THR A 138 -21.10 0.05 -9.37
C THR A 138 -19.85 -0.72 -9.75
N LEU A 139 -19.86 -2.06 -9.68
CA LEU A 139 -18.74 -2.89 -10.15
C LEU A 139 -18.50 -2.73 -11.65
N GLY A 140 -19.55 -2.61 -12.46
CA GLY A 140 -19.45 -2.28 -13.88
C GLY A 140 -18.73 -0.95 -14.11
N LEU A 141 -19.10 0.10 -13.37
CA LEU A 141 -18.44 1.41 -13.41
C LEU A 141 -16.96 1.31 -13.02
N VAL A 142 -16.62 0.51 -12.00
CA VAL A 142 -15.23 0.24 -11.59
C VAL A 142 -14.44 -0.42 -12.71
N VAL A 143 -15.03 -1.40 -13.42
CA VAL A 143 -14.39 -2.06 -14.57
C VAL A 143 -14.13 -1.06 -15.69
N VAL A 144 -15.11 -0.24 -16.06
CA VAL A 144 -14.94 0.79 -17.09
C VAL A 144 -13.85 1.78 -16.68
N LEU A 145 -13.88 2.25 -15.43
CA LEU A 145 -12.88 3.17 -14.90
C LEU A 145 -11.46 2.58 -14.96
N GLY A 146 -11.28 1.34 -14.53
CA GLY A 146 -9.98 0.65 -14.57
C GLY A 146 -9.46 0.46 -15.98
N VAL A 147 -10.35 0.15 -16.94
CA VAL A 147 -10.00 0.03 -18.36
C VAL A 147 -9.60 1.38 -18.96
N VAL A 148 -10.32 2.46 -18.64
CA VAL A 148 -9.98 3.82 -19.11
C VAL A 148 -8.65 4.27 -18.51
N ALA A 149 -8.43 4.09 -17.21
CA ALA A 149 -7.18 4.41 -16.53
C ALA A 149 -5.99 3.62 -17.11
N ALA A 150 -6.18 2.33 -17.41
CA ALA A 150 -5.14 1.50 -18.03
C ALA A 150 -4.76 1.97 -19.45
N ARG A 151 -5.74 2.47 -20.22
CA ARG A 151 -5.49 3.07 -21.55
C ARG A 151 -4.83 4.45 -21.46
N ALA A 152 -5.04 5.17 -20.36
CA ALA A 152 -4.50 6.49 -20.08
C ALA A 152 -3.04 6.50 -19.58
N LEU A 153 -2.39 5.34 -19.47
CA LEU A 153 -1.00 5.24 -19.01
C LEU A 153 -0.04 6.07 -19.89
N PRO A 154 0.97 6.76 -19.30
CA PRO A 154 1.94 7.53 -20.07
C PRO A 154 2.72 6.66 -21.06
N GLN A 155 2.66 7.04 -22.34
CA GLN A 155 3.35 6.34 -23.42
C GLN A 155 4.85 6.67 -23.45
N PRO A 156 5.74 5.78 -23.94
CA PRO A 156 5.46 4.44 -24.47
C PRO A 156 5.30 3.40 -23.35
N VAL A 157 4.25 2.57 -23.44
CA VAL A 157 4.11 1.36 -22.61
C VAL A 157 4.52 0.12 -23.40
N THR A 158 5.15 -0.86 -22.72
CA THR A 158 5.47 -2.13 -23.38
C THR A 158 4.19 -2.90 -23.71
N ARG A 159 4.21 -3.77 -24.74
CA ARG A 159 3.07 -4.64 -25.09
C ARG A 159 2.58 -5.46 -23.89
N ARG A 160 3.50 -5.94 -23.05
CA ARG A 160 3.16 -6.65 -21.81
C ARG A 160 2.41 -5.75 -20.84
N THR A 161 2.92 -4.55 -20.58
CA THR A 161 2.26 -3.59 -19.69
C THR A 161 0.86 -3.23 -20.19
N SER A 162 0.70 -2.97 -21.49
CA SER A 162 -0.60 -2.65 -22.09
C SER A 162 -1.64 -3.76 -21.90
N LEU A 163 -1.24 -5.03 -22.07
CA LEU A 163 -2.15 -6.18 -21.92
C LEU A 163 -2.54 -6.48 -20.47
N LEU A 164 -1.65 -6.20 -19.52
CA LEU A 164 -1.84 -6.51 -18.10
C LEU A 164 -2.39 -5.31 -17.29
N ALA A 165 -2.27 -4.08 -17.81
CA ALA A 165 -2.66 -2.87 -17.07
C ALA A 165 -4.14 -2.84 -16.70
N ALA A 166 -5.05 -3.24 -17.60
CA ALA A 166 -6.48 -3.24 -17.34
C ALA A 166 -6.89 -4.17 -16.17
N PRO A 167 -6.59 -5.48 -16.19
CA PRO A 167 -6.97 -6.35 -15.08
C PRO A 167 -6.25 -5.98 -13.76
N VAL A 168 -5.02 -5.45 -13.81
CA VAL A 168 -4.34 -4.93 -12.61
C VAL A 168 -5.06 -3.70 -12.05
N ALA A 169 -5.39 -2.72 -12.90
CA ALA A 169 -6.09 -1.50 -12.47
C ALA A 169 -7.46 -1.83 -11.87
N VAL A 170 -8.23 -2.72 -12.52
CA VAL A 170 -9.53 -3.19 -12.01
C VAL A 170 -9.36 -3.89 -10.66
N SER A 171 -8.39 -4.79 -10.52
CA SER A 171 -8.13 -5.49 -9.24
C SER A 171 -7.75 -4.51 -8.12
N LEU A 172 -6.88 -3.53 -8.41
CA LEU A 172 -6.49 -2.50 -7.44
C LEU A 172 -7.67 -1.61 -7.05
N LEU A 173 -8.53 -1.23 -8.00
CA LEU A 173 -9.74 -0.45 -7.72
C LEU A 173 -10.70 -1.23 -6.82
N ILE A 174 -11.00 -2.51 -7.13
CA ILE A 174 -11.88 -3.34 -6.31
C ILE A 174 -11.35 -3.49 -4.87
N LEU A 175 -10.03 -3.63 -4.71
CA LEU A 175 -9.39 -3.73 -3.39
C LEU A 175 -9.32 -2.40 -2.63
N SER A 176 -9.46 -1.27 -3.32
CA SER A 176 -9.25 0.05 -2.73
C SER A 176 -10.35 0.41 -1.72
N LEU A 177 -9.96 1.05 -0.63
CA LEU A 177 -10.85 1.58 0.40
C LEU A 177 -11.92 2.51 -0.18
N PRO A 178 -11.63 3.43 -1.11
CA PRO A 178 -12.68 4.29 -1.65
C PRO A 178 -13.79 3.47 -2.33
N VAL A 179 -13.45 2.49 -3.17
CA VAL A 179 -14.44 1.63 -3.85
C VAL A 179 -15.18 0.71 -2.87
N ARG A 180 -14.47 0.13 -1.91
CA ARG A 180 -15.07 -0.70 -0.86
C ARG A 180 -16.06 0.11 -0.02
N ASN A 181 -15.71 1.34 0.34
CA ASN A 181 -16.61 2.25 1.05
C ASN A 181 -17.77 2.68 0.16
N THR A 182 -17.55 2.95 -1.13
CA THR A 182 -18.64 3.26 -2.07
C THR A 182 -19.64 2.12 -2.16
N LEU A 183 -19.18 0.88 -2.22
CA LEU A 183 -20.03 -0.31 -2.27
C LEU A 183 -20.69 -0.64 -0.94
N TYR A 184 -20.06 -0.32 0.19
CA TYR A 184 -20.63 -0.52 1.51
C TYR A 184 -21.68 0.54 1.84
N LEU A 185 -21.45 1.80 1.46
CA LEU A 185 -22.35 2.93 1.72
C LEU A 185 -23.42 3.08 0.62
N GLY A 186 -23.15 2.61 -0.60
CA GLY A 186 -24.01 2.83 -1.76
C GLY A 186 -23.85 4.24 -2.37
N GLN A 187 -22.64 4.77 -2.37
CA GLN A 187 -22.32 6.13 -2.81
C GLN A 187 -22.17 6.25 -4.34
N THR A 188 -22.30 7.47 -4.88
CA THR A 188 -22.14 7.76 -6.33
C THR A 188 -20.76 8.29 -6.71
N SER A 189 -19.81 8.31 -5.78
CA SER A 189 -18.49 8.98 -5.90
C SER A 189 -17.58 8.44 -7.02
N ILE A 190 -17.87 7.28 -7.58
CA ILE A 190 -17.13 6.75 -8.75
C ILE A 190 -17.52 7.51 -10.03
N LEU A 191 -18.77 8.02 -10.13
CA LEU A 191 -19.28 8.69 -11.32
C LEU A 191 -18.53 9.99 -11.67
N PRO A 192 -18.30 10.95 -10.74
CA PRO A 192 -17.53 12.15 -11.06
C PRO A 192 -16.14 11.83 -11.59
N VAL A 193 -15.47 10.87 -10.96
CA VAL A 193 -14.13 10.42 -11.35
C VAL A 193 -14.15 9.81 -12.75
N LEU A 194 -15.10 8.92 -13.03
CA LEU A 194 -15.27 8.28 -14.32
C LEU A 194 -15.56 9.28 -15.44
N LEU A 195 -16.48 10.23 -15.21
CA LEU A 195 -16.83 11.26 -16.19
C LEU A 195 -15.62 12.12 -16.57
N VAL A 196 -14.78 12.49 -15.60
CA VAL A 196 -13.52 13.21 -15.87
C VAL A 196 -12.57 12.37 -16.72
N LEU A 197 -12.36 11.09 -16.37
CA LEU A 197 -11.47 10.21 -17.14
C LEU A 197 -12.01 9.95 -18.55
N LEU A 198 -13.32 9.75 -18.72
CA LEU A 198 -13.94 9.60 -20.04
C LEU A 198 -13.80 10.87 -20.88
N GLY A 199 -14.05 12.04 -20.29
CA GLY A 199 -13.88 13.32 -20.96
C GLY A 199 -12.45 13.55 -21.44
N LEU A 200 -11.46 13.21 -20.62
CA LEU A 200 -10.05 13.46 -20.94
C LEU A 200 -9.42 12.41 -21.86
N PHE A 201 -9.86 11.15 -21.82
CA PHE A 201 -9.18 10.02 -22.46
C PHE A 201 -10.02 9.21 -23.46
N ALA A 202 -11.35 9.25 -23.40
CA ALA A 202 -12.22 8.42 -24.25
C ALA A 202 -12.93 9.22 -25.34
N VAL A 203 -13.42 10.41 -25.02
CA VAL A 203 -14.23 11.22 -25.94
C VAL A 203 -13.36 12.07 -26.86
N ARG A 204 -13.81 12.23 -28.11
CA ARG A 204 -13.19 13.10 -29.11
C ARG A 204 -13.84 14.48 -29.08
N GLY A 205 -13.04 15.54 -29.03
CA GLY A 205 -13.50 16.92 -29.10
C GLY A 205 -13.55 17.63 -27.74
N GLN A 206 -13.24 18.93 -27.74
CA GLN A 206 -13.12 19.74 -26.52
C GLN A 206 -14.49 19.99 -25.86
N ARG A 207 -15.56 20.17 -26.63
CA ARG A 207 -16.91 20.43 -26.11
C ARG A 207 -17.44 19.24 -25.31
N SER A 208 -17.44 18.05 -25.89
CA SER A 208 -17.94 16.85 -25.22
C SER A 208 -17.10 16.49 -23.97
N CYS A 209 -15.78 16.72 -24.01
CA CYS A 209 -14.93 16.66 -22.83
C CYS A 209 -15.39 17.65 -21.74
N GLY A 210 -15.65 18.90 -22.12
CA GLY A 210 -16.11 19.94 -21.22
C GLY A 210 -17.45 19.58 -20.56
N VAL A 211 -18.43 19.11 -21.34
CA VAL A 211 -19.76 18.70 -20.84
C VAL A 211 -19.64 17.61 -19.79
N LEU A 212 -18.89 16.54 -20.05
CA LEU A 212 -18.72 15.44 -19.08
C LEU A 212 -18.10 15.93 -17.77
N ILE A 213 -17.08 16.79 -17.83
CA ILE A 213 -16.42 17.33 -16.63
C ILE A 213 -17.35 18.33 -15.91
N GLY A 214 -18.16 19.11 -16.65
CA GLY A 214 -19.15 20.02 -16.06
C GLY A 214 -20.26 19.28 -15.32
N VAL A 215 -20.78 18.19 -15.90
CA VAL A 215 -21.73 17.29 -15.22
C VAL A 215 -21.07 16.61 -14.01
N ALA A 216 -19.81 16.20 -14.12
CA ALA A 216 -19.05 15.67 -12.99
C ALA A 216 -18.92 16.70 -11.85
N ALA A 217 -18.70 17.98 -12.19
CA ALA A 217 -18.65 19.06 -11.22
C ALA A 217 -20.02 19.34 -10.57
N ALA A 218 -21.13 19.11 -11.28
CA ALA A 218 -22.47 19.22 -10.68
C ALA A 218 -22.75 18.10 -9.66
N LEU A 219 -22.15 16.92 -9.84
CA LEU A 219 -22.18 15.83 -8.85
C LEU A 219 -21.19 16.06 -7.70
N GLN A 220 -20.02 16.63 -8.00
CA GLN A 220 -18.96 16.88 -7.03
C GLN A 220 -18.25 18.22 -7.36
N PRO A 221 -18.62 19.34 -6.70
CA PRO A 221 -18.18 20.69 -7.09
C PRO A 221 -16.66 20.88 -7.14
N THR A 222 -15.90 20.15 -6.32
CA THR A 222 -14.43 20.23 -6.30
C THR A 222 -13.77 19.79 -7.62
N VAL A 223 -14.48 19.02 -8.46
CA VAL A 223 -14.04 18.63 -9.81
C VAL A 223 -13.96 19.84 -10.76
N LEU A 224 -14.57 20.98 -10.43
CA LEU A 224 -14.44 22.21 -11.23
C LEU A 224 -12.98 22.68 -11.38
N LEU A 225 -12.08 22.29 -10.46
CA LEU A 225 -10.63 22.53 -10.57
C LEU A 225 -10.01 21.96 -11.86
N PHE A 226 -10.61 20.95 -12.49
CA PHE A 226 -10.16 20.42 -13.78
C PHE A 226 -10.32 21.44 -14.91
N ALA A 227 -11.24 22.41 -14.82
CA ALA A 227 -11.33 23.51 -15.79
C ALA A 227 -10.05 24.35 -15.80
N VAL A 228 -9.43 24.56 -14.63
CA VAL A 228 -8.15 25.28 -14.51
C VAL A 228 -7.02 24.49 -15.17
N LEU A 229 -6.95 23.17 -14.95
CA LEU A 229 -6.00 22.30 -15.64
C LEU A 229 -6.17 22.37 -17.16
N LEU A 230 -7.41 22.28 -17.65
CA LEU A 230 -7.73 22.37 -19.08
C LEU A 230 -7.31 23.71 -19.68
N TRP A 231 -7.59 24.82 -18.99
CA TRP A 231 -7.22 26.16 -19.42
C TRP A 231 -5.71 26.31 -19.62
N PHE A 232 -4.92 25.91 -18.62
CA PHE A 232 -3.46 26.04 -18.66
C PHE A 232 -2.74 24.98 -19.51
N THR A 233 -3.45 23.93 -19.94
CA THR A 233 -2.96 22.93 -20.89
C THR A 233 -3.35 23.22 -22.34
N GLY A 234 -3.98 24.37 -22.60
CA GLY A 234 -4.33 24.84 -23.94
C GLY A 234 -5.71 24.39 -24.43
N ARG A 235 -6.49 23.68 -23.61
CA ARG A 235 -7.86 23.22 -23.91
C ARG A 235 -8.90 24.22 -23.40
N LYS A 236 -8.77 25.50 -23.82
CA LYS A 236 -9.60 26.60 -23.32
C LYS A 236 -11.09 26.43 -23.64
N GLU A 237 -11.42 25.88 -24.80
CA GLU A 237 -12.81 25.58 -25.16
C GLU A 237 -13.40 24.53 -24.21
N ALA A 238 -12.66 23.45 -23.92
CA ALA A 238 -13.10 22.45 -22.95
C ALA A 238 -13.30 23.06 -21.56
N ALA A 239 -12.40 23.93 -21.11
CA ALA A 239 -12.52 24.62 -19.82
C ALA A 239 -13.76 25.52 -19.74
N ALA A 240 -14.03 26.31 -20.79
CA ALA A 240 -15.21 27.16 -20.87
C ALA A 240 -16.50 26.32 -20.87
N VAL A 241 -16.54 25.23 -21.64
CA VAL A 241 -17.68 24.31 -21.67
C VAL A 241 -17.86 23.59 -20.34
N THR A 242 -16.78 23.22 -19.62
CA THR A 242 -16.88 22.69 -18.26
C THR A 242 -17.60 23.67 -17.33
N GLY A 243 -17.16 24.94 -17.30
CA GLY A 243 -17.80 25.97 -16.47
C GLY A 243 -19.25 26.23 -16.89
N GLY A 244 -19.51 26.34 -18.19
CA GLY A 244 -20.86 26.56 -18.73
C GLY A 244 -21.81 25.40 -18.45
N SER A 245 -21.39 24.15 -18.63
CA SER A 245 -22.21 22.97 -18.33
C SER A 245 -22.46 22.82 -16.83
N PHE A 246 -21.48 23.09 -15.97
CA PHE A 246 -21.69 23.13 -14.52
C PHE A 246 -22.73 24.18 -14.14
N ALA A 247 -22.58 25.42 -14.62
CA ALA A 247 -23.54 26.50 -14.35
C ALA A 247 -24.94 26.17 -14.87
N ALA A 248 -25.05 25.62 -16.08
CA ALA A 248 -26.34 25.25 -16.67
C ALA A 248 -27.04 24.14 -15.86
N VAL A 249 -26.33 23.07 -15.50
CA VAL A 249 -26.91 21.97 -14.70
C VAL A 249 -27.30 22.48 -13.31
N THR A 250 -26.44 23.25 -12.64
CA THR A 250 -26.75 23.82 -11.33
C THR A 250 -27.94 24.76 -11.37
N ALA A 251 -28.06 25.61 -12.39
CA ALA A 251 -29.21 26.50 -12.57
C ALA A 251 -30.51 25.75 -12.85
N LEU A 252 -30.47 24.69 -13.67
CA LEU A 252 -31.63 23.82 -13.93
C LEU A 252 -32.10 23.13 -12.64
N VAL A 253 -31.17 22.65 -11.82
CA VAL A 253 -31.50 22.03 -10.53
C VAL A 253 -32.04 23.06 -9.55
N TRP A 254 -31.48 24.27 -9.52
CA TRP A 254 -32.00 25.36 -8.69
C TRP A 254 -33.43 25.73 -9.09
N ALA A 255 -33.74 25.76 -10.39
CA ALA A 255 -35.09 26.00 -10.87
C ALA A 255 -36.06 24.87 -10.49
N ALA A 256 -35.60 23.61 -10.49
CA ALA A 256 -36.42 22.46 -10.13
C ALA A 256 -36.60 22.28 -8.60
N MET A 257 -35.58 22.62 -7.81
CA MET A 257 -35.53 22.44 -6.35
C MET A 257 -34.89 23.68 -5.67
N PRO A 258 -35.60 24.81 -5.61
CA PRO A 258 -35.04 26.08 -5.13
C PRO A 258 -34.65 26.07 -3.66
N SER A 259 -35.47 25.46 -2.79
CA SER A 259 -35.21 25.34 -1.35
C SER A 259 -33.95 24.53 -1.09
N ASP A 260 -33.87 23.30 -1.59
CA ASP A 260 -32.72 22.40 -1.44
C ASP A 260 -31.43 23.01 -1.98
N SER A 261 -31.52 23.70 -3.13
CA SER A 261 -30.36 24.36 -3.73
C SER A 261 -29.89 25.54 -2.88
N THR A 262 -30.80 26.31 -2.30
CA THR A 262 -30.48 27.40 -1.37
C THR A 262 -29.86 26.86 -0.09
N THR A 263 -30.37 25.76 0.46
CA THR A 263 -29.81 25.08 1.63
C THR A 263 -28.38 24.61 1.35
N TYR A 264 -28.16 23.91 0.24
CA TYR A 264 -26.83 23.36 -0.08
C TYR A 264 -25.78 24.44 -0.41
N TRP A 265 -26.12 25.43 -1.24
CA TRP A 265 -25.14 26.41 -1.73
C TRP A 265 -24.93 27.59 -0.80
N ILE A 266 -25.97 28.00 -0.04
CA ILE A 266 -25.91 29.20 0.80
C ILE A 266 -25.75 28.84 2.27
N HIS A 267 -26.63 27.99 2.82
CA HIS A 267 -26.60 27.64 4.24
C HIS A 267 -25.44 26.69 4.57
N HIS A 268 -25.21 25.69 3.72
CA HIS A 268 -24.12 24.74 3.84
C HIS A 268 -23.01 24.96 2.81
N LEU A 269 -22.57 26.19 2.52
CA LEU A 269 -21.49 26.55 1.57
C LEU A 269 -20.84 25.36 0.80
N ALA A 270 -21.57 24.82 -0.19
CA ALA A 270 -21.21 23.65 -0.99
C ALA A 270 -21.08 22.30 -0.22
N GLY A 271 -22.06 22.01 0.64
CA GLY A 271 -22.15 20.82 1.49
C GLY A 271 -21.32 20.83 2.77
N ALA A 272 -20.74 21.97 3.16
CA ALA A 272 -20.01 22.08 4.42
C ALA A 272 -20.96 21.95 5.62
N GLY A 273 -20.63 21.07 6.56
CA GLY A 273 -21.46 20.78 7.74
C GLY A 273 -22.56 19.74 7.54
N LEU A 274 -22.72 19.17 6.33
CA LEU A 274 -23.63 18.05 6.10
C LEU A 274 -22.97 16.70 6.45
N GLY A 275 -23.74 15.79 7.06
CA GLY A 275 -23.30 14.43 7.38
C GLY A 275 -22.65 14.31 8.75
N ALA A 276 -21.59 13.50 8.84
CA ALA A 276 -20.86 13.30 10.08
C ALA A 276 -20.04 14.55 10.48
N ASP A 277 -19.63 14.60 11.74
CA ASP A 277 -18.85 15.73 12.26
C ASP A 277 -17.61 16.03 11.40
N PRO A 278 -17.29 17.32 11.14
CA PRO A 278 -16.19 17.69 10.26
C PRO A 278 -14.79 17.22 10.75
N ASP A 279 -14.62 16.94 12.04
CA ASP A 279 -13.39 16.39 12.62
C ASP A 279 -13.32 14.86 12.57
N ALA A 280 -14.40 14.17 12.17
CA ALA A 280 -14.46 12.72 12.10
C ALA A 280 -13.34 12.13 11.22
N ASN A 281 -12.81 10.97 11.61
CA ASN A 281 -11.74 10.27 10.88
C ASN A 281 -12.12 9.89 9.43
N ALA A 282 -13.42 9.88 9.12
CA ALA A 282 -13.92 9.69 7.76
C ALA A 282 -13.62 10.90 6.85
N ASN A 283 -13.48 12.11 7.42
CA ASN A 283 -13.11 13.31 6.70
C ASN A 283 -11.58 13.41 6.55
N GLN A 284 -11.11 13.31 5.31
CA GLN A 284 -9.70 13.35 4.91
C GLN A 284 -9.38 14.64 4.15
N SER A 285 -9.93 15.78 4.57
CA SER A 285 -9.60 17.12 4.08
C SER A 285 -8.62 17.87 4.99
N LEU A 286 -7.99 18.94 4.47
CA LEU A 286 -7.17 19.85 5.28
C LEU A 286 -7.97 20.46 6.43
N HIS A 287 -9.22 20.84 6.19
CA HIS A 287 -10.13 21.36 7.20
C HIS A 287 -10.32 20.34 8.34
N GLY A 288 -10.68 19.09 8.04
CA GLY A 288 -10.84 18.05 9.06
C GLY A 288 -9.55 17.75 9.83
N MET A 289 -8.39 17.85 9.19
CA MET A 289 -7.09 17.72 9.87
C MET A 289 -6.83 18.84 10.87
N LEU A 290 -7.19 20.09 10.54
CA LEU A 290 -7.01 21.24 11.43
C LEU A 290 -7.94 21.14 12.65
N LEU A 291 -9.19 20.74 12.44
CA LEU A 291 -10.14 20.49 13.53
C LEU A 291 -9.66 19.38 14.47
N ARG A 292 -9.18 18.25 13.93
CA ARG A 292 -8.55 17.18 14.74
C ARG A 292 -7.29 17.61 15.48
N ALA A 293 -6.63 18.67 15.03
CA ALA A 293 -5.48 19.27 15.71
C ALA A 293 -5.89 20.26 16.82
N GLY A 294 -7.20 20.50 17.01
CA GLY A 294 -7.75 21.40 18.01
C GLY A 294 -7.80 22.86 17.59
N LEU A 295 -7.67 23.18 16.30
CA LEU A 295 -7.89 24.52 15.79
C LEU A 295 -9.38 24.72 15.53
N GLU A 296 -9.96 25.80 16.04
CA GLU A 296 -11.37 26.16 15.82
C GLU A 296 -11.54 27.68 15.61
N GLY A 297 -12.65 28.08 14.99
CA GLY A 297 -13.03 29.48 14.80
C GLY A 297 -12.26 30.24 13.71
N PRO A 298 -12.15 31.58 13.79
CA PRO A 298 -11.46 32.40 12.78
C PRO A 298 -10.02 31.99 12.42
N PRO A 299 -9.14 31.57 13.36
CA PRO A 299 -7.78 31.16 13.00
C PRO A 299 -7.74 29.85 12.21
N GLU A 300 -8.65 28.91 12.50
CA GLU A 300 -8.82 27.67 11.74
C GLU A 300 -9.13 28.00 10.27
N ILE A 301 -10.17 28.80 10.03
CA ILE A 301 -10.58 29.22 8.67
C ILE A 301 -9.44 29.93 7.95
N ALA A 302 -8.74 30.84 8.62
CA ALA A 302 -7.61 31.56 8.01
C ALA A 302 -6.49 30.61 7.59
N VAL A 303 -6.09 29.68 8.46
CA VAL A 303 -5.07 28.67 8.16
C VAL A 303 -5.53 27.74 7.05
N PHE A 304 -6.79 27.29 7.09
CA PHE A 304 -7.39 26.46 6.05
C PHE A 304 -7.35 27.13 4.68
N LEU A 305 -7.78 28.39 4.58
CA LEU A 305 -7.80 29.14 3.32
C LEU A 305 -6.38 29.38 2.77
N VAL A 306 -5.44 29.78 3.62
CA VAL A 306 -4.04 30.01 3.21
C VAL A 306 -3.38 28.70 2.77
N ALA A 307 -3.53 27.62 3.54
CA ALA A 307 -2.99 26.31 3.19
C ALA A 307 -3.63 25.78 1.90
N SER A 308 -4.95 25.92 1.75
CA SER A 308 -5.67 25.52 0.54
C SER A 308 -5.21 26.31 -0.69
N ALA A 309 -5.04 27.63 -0.58
CA ALA A 309 -4.50 28.45 -1.66
C ALA A 309 -3.09 28.02 -2.07
N ALA A 310 -2.22 27.71 -1.10
CA ALA A 310 -0.88 27.19 -1.36
C ALA A 310 -0.93 25.82 -2.07
N VAL A 311 -1.78 24.89 -1.61
CA VAL A 311 -1.94 23.56 -2.21
C VAL A 311 -2.50 23.66 -3.63
N VAL A 312 -3.50 24.51 -3.88
CA VAL A 312 -4.04 24.77 -5.23
C VAL A 312 -2.96 25.34 -6.13
N ALA A 313 -2.25 26.39 -5.70
CA ALA A 313 -1.24 27.05 -6.51
C ALA A 313 -0.08 26.11 -6.86
N LEU A 314 0.48 25.40 -5.88
CA LEU A 314 1.59 24.48 -6.08
C LEU A 314 1.15 23.22 -6.85
N GLY A 315 0.06 22.60 -6.42
CA GLY A 315 -0.46 21.37 -7.01
C GLY A 315 -0.88 21.54 -8.46
N LEU A 316 -1.61 22.61 -8.80
CA LEU A 316 -2.01 22.87 -10.19
C LEU A 316 -0.83 23.26 -11.08
N ARG A 317 0.12 24.07 -10.58
CA ARG A 317 1.37 24.35 -11.33
C ARG A 317 2.10 23.05 -11.69
N ARG A 318 2.18 22.12 -10.73
CA ARG A 318 2.79 20.80 -10.94
C ARG A 318 1.97 19.94 -11.91
N ALA A 319 0.65 19.88 -11.75
CA ALA A 319 -0.23 19.14 -12.66
C ALA A 319 -0.09 19.63 -14.11
N VAL A 320 -0.11 20.95 -14.33
CA VAL A 320 0.09 21.56 -15.66
C VAL A 320 1.46 21.19 -16.23
N ARG A 321 2.52 21.22 -15.42
CA ARG A 321 3.87 20.80 -15.83
C ARG A 321 3.88 19.35 -16.31
N TYR A 322 3.30 18.42 -15.55
CA TYR A 322 3.26 17.00 -15.93
C TYR A 322 2.33 16.73 -17.12
N ALA A 323 1.24 17.49 -17.27
CA ALA A 323 0.38 17.41 -18.44
C ALA A 323 1.14 17.81 -19.71
N ARG A 324 1.89 18.93 -19.67
CA ARG A 324 2.74 19.41 -20.78
C ARG A 324 3.89 18.45 -21.09
N ASP A 325 4.40 17.76 -20.07
CA ASP A 325 5.41 16.70 -20.19
C ASP A 325 4.85 15.40 -20.81
N GLY A 326 3.54 15.35 -21.12
CA GLY A 326 2.89 14.19 -21.72
C GLY A 326 2.52 13.09 -20.72
N GLN A 327 2.36 13.43 -19.44
CA GLN A 327 1.92 12.55 -18.35
C GLN A 327 0.53 12.99 -17.86
N LEU A 328 -0.47 13.01 -18.76
CA LEU A 328 -1.81 13.55 -18.45
C LEU A 328 -2.50 12.80 -17.31
N LEU A 329 -2.39 11.47 -17.21
CA LEU A 329 -2.99 10.72 -16.10
C LEU A 329 -2.38 11.09 -14.74
N LEU A 330 -1.08 11.38 -14.69
CA LEU A 330 -0.43 11.88 -13.47
C LEU A 330 -0.94 13.28 -13.12
N ALA A 331 -1.10 14.15 -14.11
CA ALA A 331 -1.68 15.48 -13.91
C ALA A 331 -3.11 15.40 -13.36
N VAL A 332 -3.93 14.49 -13.90
CA VAL A 332 -5.29 14.22 -13.43
C VAL A 332 -5.29 13.73 -11.99
N ALA A 333 -4.41 12.79 -11.64
CA ALA A 333 -4.27 12.31 -10.27
C ALA A 333 -3.87 13.42 -9.30
N ILE A 334 -2.92 14.28 -9.68
CA ILE A 334 -2.48 15.43 -8.87
C ILE A 334 -3.62 16.44 -8.70
N THR A 335 -4.33 16.80 -9.77
CA THR A 335 -5.49 17.71 -9.69
C THR A 335 -6.59 17.14 -8.81
N GLY A 336 -6.86 15.84 -8.90
CA GLY A 336 -7.80 15.16 -8.00
C GLY A 336 -7.34 15.16 -6.54
N CYS A 337 -6.04 14.93 -6.28
CA CYS A 337 -5.45 15.03 -4.93
C CYS A 337 -5.56 16.44 -4.34
N VAL A 338 -5.40 17.48 -5.17
CA VAL A 338 -5.65 18.87 -4.77
C VAL A 338 -7.13 19.06 -4.43
N ALA A 339 -8.03 18.60 -5.29
CA ALA A 339 -9.48 18.77 -5.13
C ALA A 339 -10.01 18.17 -3.82
N VAL A 340 -9.51 16.99 -3.43
CA VAL A 340 -9.89 16.34 -2.16
C VAL A 340 -9.21 16.98 -0.95
N ALA A 341 -7.99 17.49 -1.08
CA ALA A 341 -7.29 18.11 0.05
C ALA A 341 -7.94 19.44 0.47
N VAL A 342 -8.38 20.25 -0.49
CA VAL A 342 -8.86 21.62 -0.26
C VAL A 342 -10.38 21.75 -0.12
N SER A 343 -11.10 20.62 -0.22
CA SER A 343 -12.53 20.61 0.05
C SER A 343 -12.79 20.81 1.55
N PRO A 344 -13.89 21.48 1.97
CA PRO A 344 -14.26 21.56 3.38
C PRO A 344 -14.43 20.17 4.01
N THR A 345 -15.09 19.27 3.29
CA THR A 345 -15.31 17.88 3.69
C THR A 345 -14.96 16.95 2.53
N THR A 346 -14.12 15.96 2.79
CA THR A 346 -13.80 14.90 1.82
C THR A 346 -13.88 13.56 2.51
N TRP A 347 -14.92 12.82 2.15
CA TRP A 347 -15.15 11.48 2.67
C TRP A 347 -14.23 10.45 2.03
N GLN A 348 -13.94 9.37 2.75
CA GLN A 348 -13.06 8.30 2.29
C GLN A 348 -13.45 7.72 0.91
N HIS A 349 -14.74 7.68 0.58
CA HIS A 349 -15.24 7.18 -0.71
C HIS A 349 -14.92 8.12 -1.90
N GLN A 350 -14.44 9.36 -1.66
CA GLN A 350 -14.06 10.34 -2.70
C GLN A 350 -12.55 10.33 -3.01
N LEU A 351 -11.75 9.55 -2.30
CA LEU A 351 -10.28 9.56 -2.36
C LEU A 351 -9.67 8.74 -3.50
N LEU A 352 -10.48 8.35 -4.50
CA LEU A 352 -10.06 7.49 -5.61
C LEU A 352 -8.90 8.09 -6.44
N TRP A 353 -8.79 9.41 -6.44
CA TRP A 353 -7.71 10.16 -7.09
C TRP A 353 -6.31 9.78 -6.57
N VAL A 354 -6.19 9.46 -5.28
CA VAL A 354 -4.92 9.07 -4.64
C VAL A 354 -4.39 7.80 -5.31
N LEU A 355 -5.26 6.84 -5.60
CA LEU A 355 -4.85 5.59 -6.26
C LEU A 355 -4.26 5.85 -7.65
N PHE A 356 -4.79 6.81 -8.42
CA PHE A 356 -4.23 7.13 -9.73
C PHE A 356 -2.83 7.75 -9.66
N ALA A 357 -2.42 8.30 -8.52
CA ALA A 357 -1.06 8.79 -8.34
C ALA A 357 0.00 7.66 -8.43
N VAL A 358 -0.41 6.38 -8.39
CA VAL A 358 0.44 5.19 -8.61
C VAL A 358 1.26 5.25 -9.90
N VAL A 359 0.80 5.99 -10.91
CA VAL A 359 1.50 6.12 -12.21
C VAL A 359 2.73 7.01 -12.14
N GLY A 360 2.88 7.80 -11.08
CA GLY A 360 4.01 8.69 -10.84
C GLY A 360 5.31 7.91 -10.62
N ARG A 361 6.37 8.29 -11.35
CA ARG A 361 7.70 7.69 -11.19
C ARG A 361 8.56 8.54 -10.27
N VAL A 362 9.10 7.94 -9.21
CA VAL A 362 9.96 8.59 -8.22
C VAL A 362 11.33 7.93 -8.19
N GLY A 363 12.35 8.74 -7.88
CA GLY A 363 13.73 8.28 -7.67
C GLY A 363 14.49 7.87 -8.93
N LYS A 364 15.81 7.92 -8.86
CA LYS A 364 16.69 7.65 -10.02
C LYS A 364 17.02 6.16 -10.15
N ARG A 365 17.03 5.42 -9.05
CA ARG A 365 17.40 3.99 -9.03
C ARG A 365 16.19 3.12 -9.40
N GLN A 366 16.45 1.88 -9.80
CA GLN A 366 15.42 0.91 -10.14
C GLN A 366 14.58 0.48 -8.94
N SER A 367 15.18 0.40 -7.74
CA SER A 367 14.50 0.12 -6.46
C SER A 367 13.46 1.20 -6.11
N ASP A 368 13.81 2.47 -6.32
CA ASP A 368 13.00 3.62 -5.91
C ASP A 368 11.67 3.68 -6.67
N ARG A 369 11.64 3.09 -7.88
CA ARG A 369 10.46 3.08 -8.76
C ARG A 369 9.24 2.42 -8.15
N TYR A 370 9.45 1.47 -7.25
CA TYR A 370 8.36 0.76 -6.60
C TYR A 370 7.90 1.45 -5.32
N MET A 371 8.69 2.38 -4.75
CA MET A 371 8.37 2.97 -3.45
C MET A 371 7.05 3.73 -3.49
N TRP A 372 6.93 4.68 -4.41
CA TRP A 372 5.71 5.49 -4.50
C TRP A 372 4.46 4.67 -4.87
N PRO A 373 4.47 3.81 -5.91
CA PRO A 373 3.34 2.94 -6.20
C PRO A 373 2.91 2.06 -5.02
N VAL A 374 3.87 1.47 -4.30
CA VAL A 374 3.56 0.63 -3.14
C VAL A 374 2.96 1.48 -2.02
N ALA A 375 3.52 2.65 -1.70
CA ALA A 375 2.96 3.54 -0.68
C ALA A 375 1.50 3.93 -1.00
N VAL A 376 1.22 4.33 -2.24
CA VAL A 376 -0.14 4.65 -2.69
C VAL A 376 -1.08 3.46 -2.57
N ILE A 377 -0.66 2.27 -3.02
CA ILE A 377 -1.47 1.04 -2.92
C ILE A 377 -1.75 0.72 -1.45
N LEU A 378 -0.76 0.81 -0.56
CA LEU A 378 -0.94 0.55 0.86
C LEU A 378 -1.97 1.49 1.49
N VAL A 379 -1.78 2.80 1.32
CA VAL A 379 -2.68 3.83 1.85
C VAL A 379 -4.09 3.70 1.26
N SER A 380 -4.18 3.28 -0.01
CA SER A 380 -5.47 3.16 -0.70
C SER A 380 -6.18 1.84 -0.45
N THR A 381 -5.54 0.81 0.13
CA THR A 381 -6.16 -0.53 0.31
C THR A 381 -6.26 -0.98 1.77
N LEU A 382 -5.38 -0.48 2.64
CA LEU A 382 -5.33 -0.85 4.06
C LEU A 382 -5.90 0.27 4.94
N PRO A 383 -6.79 -0.04 5.90
CA PRO A 383 -7.24 0.92 6.91
C PRO A 383 -6.07 1.57 7.65
N ALA A 384 -6.20 2.83 8.07
CA ALA A 384 -5.15 3.55 8.78
C ALA A 384 -4.68 2.84 10.08
N LYS A 385 -5.62 2.28 10.84
CA LYS A 385 -5.36 1.44 12.02
C LYS A 385 -4.57 0.18 11.69
N MET A 386 -4.62 -0.27 10.42
CA MET A 386 -3.79 -1.35 9.89
C MET A 386 -2.42 -0.87 9.39
N MET A 387 -2.09 0.41 9.38
CA MET A 387 -0.78 0.91 8.92
C MET A 387 0.08 1.43 10.07
N LEU A 388 -0.53 2.10 11.03
CA LEU A 388 0.14 2.71 12.17
C LEU A 388 -0.46 2.21 13.50
N PRO A 389 0.35 2.07 14.56
CA PRO A 389 -0.12 1.66 15.88
C PRO A 389 -1.25 2.53 16.44
N ASN A 390 -2.04 1.99 17.36
CA ASN A 390 -3.09 2.76 18.03
C ASN A 390 -2.55 3.54 19.25
N MET A 391 -1.64 4.50 19.03
CA MET A 391 -1.05 5.32 20.10
C MET A 391 -1.37 6.80 19.88
N SER A 392 -1.53 7.57 20.97
CA SER A 392 -1.79 9.03 20.93
C SER A 392 -0.73 9.77 20.09
N VAL A 393 0.55 9.42 20.27
CA VAL A 393 1.68 10.00 19.53
C VAL A 393 1.56 9.77 18.01
N THR A 394 1.00 8.64 17.59
CA THR A 394 0.84 8.30 16.18
C THR A 394 -0.49 8.73 15.58
N ALA A 395 -1.45 9.16 16.42
CA ALA A 395 -2.81 9.50 15.98
C ALA A 395 -2.84 10.59 14.91
N PRO A 396 -2.08 11.71 15.02
CA PRO A 396 -2.12 12.76 13.99
C PRO A 396 -1.69 12.28 12.61
N ILE A 397 -0.74 11.34 12.53
CA ILE A 397 -0.25 10.79 11.27
C ILE A 397 -1.19 9.68 10.77
N ARG A 398 -1.62 8.80 11.69
CA ARG A 398 -2.50 7.67 11.37
C ARG A 398 -3.83 8.17 10.82
N ASP A 399 -4.49 9.05 11.53
CA ASP A 399 -5.85 9.47 11.22
C ASP A 399 -5.90 10.37 9.98
N ASN A 400 -4.75 10.90 9.54
CA ASN A 400 -4.61 11.70 8.33
C ASN A 400 -3.79 11.02 7.22
N VAL A 401 -3.51 9.71 7.31
CA VAL A 401 -2.56 9.03 6.41
C VAL A 401 -2.93 9.16 4.93
N VAL A 402 -4.22 9.15 4.61
CA VAL A 402 -4.71 9.27 3.23
C VAL A 402 -4.59 10.70 2.71
N LEU A 403 -4.97 11.69 3.53
CA LEU A 403 -4.73 13.10 3.25
C LEU A 403 -3.23 13.40 3.06
N ILE A 404 -2.37 12.87 3.93
CA ILE A 404 -0.91 13.02 3.83
C ILE A 404 -0.42 12.45 2.50
N ALA A 405 -0.93 11.30 2.05
CA ALA A 405 -0.59 10.75 0.73
C ALA A 405 -1.08 11.63 -0.42
N ALA A 406 -2.28 12.21 -0.33
CA ALA A 406 -2.82 13.16 -1.31
C ALA A 406 -1.96 14.44 -1.39
N LEU A 407 -1.62 15.04 -0.24
CA LEU A 407 -0.74 16.21 -0.15
C LEU A 407 0.68 15.89 -0.64
N ALA A 408 1.19 14.71 -0.30
CA ALA A 408 2.49 14.25 -0.78
C ALA A 408 2.50 14.13 -2.31
N ALA A 409 1.46 13.53 -2.90
CA ALA A 409 1.30 13.46 -4.36
C ALA A 409 1.20 14.87 -4.97
N ALA A 410 0.40 15.74 -4.37
CA ALA A 410 0.11 17.06 -4.90
C ALA A 410 1.30 18.02 -4.85
N VAL A 411 2.01 18.09 -3.72
CA VAL A 411 2.96 19.18 -3.43
C VAL A 411 4.38 18.68 -3.14
N VAL A 412 4.57 17.52 -2.51
CA VAL A 412 5.88 17.11 -1.98
C VAL A 412 6.70 16.23 -2.94
N VAL A 413 6.09 15.17 -3.49
CA VAL A 413 6.82 14.06 -4.10
C VAL A 413 7.39 14.44 -5.47
N PRO A 414 8.71 14.38 -5.69
CA PRO A 414 9.31 14.85 -6.94
C PRO A 414 9.18 13.79 -8.05
N PHE A 415 8.03 13.75 -8.73
CA PHE A 415 7.87 12.87 -9.89
C PHE A 415 8.80 13.28 -11.04
N LEU A 416 9.45 12.29 -11.64
CA LEU A 416 10.36 12.48 -12.76
C LEU A 416 9.61 12.92 -14.01
N SER A 417 10.13 13.94 -14.68
CA SER A 417 9.72 14.32 -16.03
C SER A 417 10.19 13.27 -17.05
N ARG A 418 9.44 13.10 -18.14
CA ARG A 418 9.76 12.23 -19.28
C ARG A 418 11.03 12.63 -20.01
N SER A 419 11.44 13.90 -19.90
CA SER A 419 12.69 14.43 -20.44
C SER A 419 13.92 14.01 -19.63
N HIS A 420 13.74 13.56 -18.38
CA HIS A 420 14.85 13.16 -17.52
C HIS A 420 15.46 11.84 -18.04
N PRO A 421 16.79 11.72 -18.22
CA PRO A 421 17.42 10.52 -18.82
C PRO A 421 17.02 9.23 -18.09
N GLN A 422 17.05 9.30 -16.77
CA GLN A 422 16.71 8.17 -15.91
C GLN A 422 15.21 7.84 -15.92
N TYR A 423 14.32 8.61 -16.56
CA TYR A 423 12.89 8.25 -16.64
C TYR A 423 12.68 6.91 -17.33
N ARG A 424 13.43 6.65 -18.42
CA ARG A 424 13.38 5.41 -19.20
C ARG A 424 14.39 4.38 -18.71
N GLU A 425 15.60 4.84 -18.38
CA GLU A 425 16.72 3.99 -17.99
C GLU A 425 17.10 4.27 -16.52
N PRO A 426 16.40 3.64 -15.56
CA PRO A 426 16.74 3.80 -14.16
C PRO A 426 18.12 3.21 -13.89
N ILE A 427 18.86 3.81 -12.95
CA ILE A 427 20.16 3.29 -12.52
C ILE A 427 19.93 1.90 -11.90
N PRO A 428 20.58 0.84 -12.41
CA PRO A 428 20.46 -0.49 -11.82
C PRO A 428 20.82 -0.45 -10.34
N THR A 429 19.96 -1.02 -9.50
CA THR A 429 20.30 -1.16 -8.09
C THR A 429 21.29 -2.31 -7.96
N GLU A 430 22.52 -2.02 -7.54
CA GLU A 430 23.50 -3.07 -7.20
C GLU A 430 22.98 -3.86 -5.98
N TYR A 431 22.54 -5.09 -6.23
CA TYR A 431 22.28 -6.05 -5.17
C TYR A 431 23.52 -6.91 -4.99
N ALA A 432 23.87 -7.23 -3.74
CA ALA A 432 24.90 -8.22 -3.46
C ALA A 432 24.59 -9.52 -4.24
N ALA A 433 25.60 -10.08 -4.91
CA ALA A 433 25.45 -11.29 -5.70
C ALA A 433 24.79 -12.39 -4.85
N PRO A 434 23.69 -12.99 -5.32
CA PRO A 434 22.96 -13.93 -4.50
C PRO A 434 23.75 -15.24 -4.41
N VAL A 435 24.03 -15.72 -3.20
CA VAL A 435 24.78 -16.96 -2.93
C VAL A 435 24.14 -18.13 -3.68
N PRO A 436 24.93 -19.04 -4.29
CA PRO A 436 24.39 -20.26 -4.88
C PRO A 436 23.67 -21.09 -3.81
N ALA A 437 22.37 -21.34 -4.03
CA ALA A 437 21.53 -22.08 -3.10
C ALA A 437 21.64 -23.59 -3.37
N ARG A 438 21.71 -24.39 -2.29
CA ARG A 438 21.83 -25.86 -2.36
C ARG A 438 20.59 -26.53 -2.95
N TRP A 439 19.40 -25.89 -2.87
CA TRP A 439 18.09 -26.44 -3.31
C TRP A 439 17.37 -25.56 -4.34
N SER A 440 18.07 -25.21 -5.43
CA SER A 440 17.50 -24.38 -6.51
C SER A 440 16.32 -25.02 -7.27
N ARG A 441 16.08 -26.33 -7.09
CA ARG A 441 15.09 -27.13 -7.82
C ARG A 441 13.75 -27.32 -7.08
N VAL A 442 13.61 -26.88 -5.83
CA VAL A 442 12.36 -27.02 -5.06
C VAL A 442 11.38 -25.91 -5.47
N PRO A 443 10.13 -26.23 -5.86
CA PRO A 443 9.13 -25.22 -6.18
C PRO A 443 8.88 -24.32 -4.96
N LEU A 444 8.66 -23.01 -5.18
CA LEU A 444 8.51 -21.92 -4.18
C LEU A 444 9.80 -21.35 -3.57
N VAL A 445 10.90 -22.10 -3.46
CA VAL A 445 12.19 -21.57 -2.93
C VAL A 445 12.70 -20.34 -3.70
N PRO A 446 12.58 -20.26 -5.05
CA PRO A 446 12.98 -19.06 -5.80
C PRO A 446 12.15 -17.80 -5.50
N PHE A 447 10.89 -17.95 -5.10
CA PHE A 447 10.00 -16.84 -4.73
C PHE A 447 10.40 -16.27 -3.36
N TRP A 448 10.53 -17.13 -2.35
CA TRP A 448 11.00 -16.74 -1.02
C TRP A 448 12.40 -16.13 -1.06
N ARG A 449 13.31 -16.70 -1.85
CA ARG A 449 14.65 -16.11 -2.10
C ARG A 449 14.56 -14.68 -2.62
N ARG A 450 13.60 -14.35 -3.49
CA ARG A 450 13.43 -13.01 -4.06
C ARG A 450 12.84 -12.01 -3.07
N VAL A 451 11.97 -12.46 -2.17
CA VAL A 451 11.39 -11.63 -1.09
C VAL A 451 12.44 -11.34 -0.01
N LEU A 452 13.18 -12.36 0.44
CA LEU A 452 14.34 -12.21 1.35
C LEU A 452 15.50 -11.44 0.67
N ALA A 453 15.50 -11.48 -0.67
CA ALA A 453 16.21 -10.73 -1.71
C ALA A 453 16.33 -9.20 -1.59
N ARG A 454 15.18 -8.55 -1.41
CA ARG A 454 14.98 -7.17 -1.86
C ARG A 454 14.70 -6.23 -0.68
N PRO A 455 15.57 -5.24 -0.43
CA PRO A 455 15.40 -4.22 0.61
C PRO A 455 14.44 -3.13 0.11
N ASN A 456 13.15 -3.45 -0.02
CA ASN A 456 12.15 -2.40 -0.18
C ASN A 456 11.55 -2.10 1.19
N LEU A 457 11.93 -0.98 1.79
CA LEU A 457 11.46 -0.54 3.11
C LEU A 457 9.93 -0.63 3.23
N LEU A 458 9.18 -0.31 2.17
CA LEU A 458 7.72 -0.40 2.20
C LEU A 458 7.19 -1.83 2.19
N LEU A 459 7.88 -2.75 1.49
CA LEU A 459 7.57 -4.17 1.59
C LEU A 459 7.91 -4.70 2.99
N GLU A 460 8.97 -4.20 3.60
CA GLU A 460 9.38 -4.59 4.95
C GLU A 460 8.38 -4.09 6.00
N LEU A 461 7.96 -2.83 5.91
CA LEU A 461 6.89 -2.27 6.74
C LEU A 461 5.57 -3.04 6.54
N LEU A 462 5.23 -3.40 5.31
CA LEU A 462 4.07 -4.25 5.02
C LEU A 462 4.20 -5.64 5.64
N LEU A 463 5.35 -6.30 5.50
CA LEU A 463 5.57 -7.64 6.06
C LEU A 463 5.52 -7.64 7.59
N ILE A 464 6.13 -6.65 8.23
CA ILE A 464 6.03 -6.44 9.68
C ILE A 464 4.57 -6.29 10.08
N ARG A 465 3.79 -5.52 9.30
CA ARG A 465 2.40 -5.23 9.62
C ARG A 465 1.44 -6.38 9.34
N VAL A 466 1.63 -7.12 8.24
CA VAL A 466 0.90 -8.37 7.96
C VAL A 466 1.22 -9.39 9.05
N GLY A 467 2.49 -9.50 9.45
CA GLY A 467 2.91 -10.32 10.59
C GLY A 467 2.21 -9.91 11.89
N TYR A 468 2.12 -8.61 12.17
CA TYR A 468 1.38 -8.10 13.32
C TYR A 468 -0.12 -8.37 13.24
N SER A 469 -0.74 -8.24 12.06
CA SER A 469 -2.16 -8.56 11.87
C SER A 469 -2.43 -10.05 12.05
N ALA A 470 -1.53 -10.90 11.54
CA ALA A 470 -1.60 -12.35 11.76
C ALA A 470 -1.43 -12.68 13.25
N TYR A 471 -0.49 -12.01 13.94
CA TYR A 471 -0.36 -12.11 15.40
C TYR A 471 -1.66 -11.77 16.14
N GLN A 472 -2.30 -10.65 15.80
CA GLN A 472 -3.57 -10.26 16.45
C GLN A 472 -4.68 -11.29 16.21
N GLN A 473 -4.77 -11.88 15.01
CA GLN A 473 -5.76 -12.92 14.73
C GLN A 473 -5.45 -14.24 15.44
N VAL A 474 -4.18 -14.66 15.44
CA VAL A 474 -3.73 -15.85 16.17
C VAL A 474 -3.98 -15.70 17.67
N ARG A 475 -3.75 -14.52 18.23
CA ARG A 475 -4.08 -14.18 19.62
C ARG A 475 -5.58 -14.36 19.90
N LEU A 476 -6.44 -13.76 19.09
CA LEU A 476 -7.89 -13.85 19.26
C LEU A 476 -8.38 -15.31 19.15
N ALA A 477 -7.77 -16.09 18.25
CA ALA A 477 -8.08 -17.51 18.10
C ALA A 477 -7.60 -18.36 19.28
N ALA A 478 -6.39 -18.10 19.80
CA ALA A 478 -5.79 -18.86 20.90
C ALA A 478 -6.54 -18.68 22.22
N THR A 479 -7.21 -17.55 22.44
CA THR A 479 -7.96 -17.29 23.67
C THR A 479 -9.47 -17.54 23.53
N GLY A 480 -9.91 -18.22 22.47
CA GLY A 480 -11.33 -18.51 22.24
C GLY A 480 -12.19 -17.27 21.98
N GLY A 481 -11.59 -16.14 21.61
CA GLY A 481 -12.26 -14.87 21.35
C GLY A 481 -12.40 -13.91 22.53
N THR A 482 -12.01 -14.30 23.76
CA THR A 482 -12.01 -13.43 24.95
C THR A 482 -10.68 -13.52 25.71
N ILE A 483 -10.38 -12.60 26.63
CA ILE A 483 -9.13 -12.66 27.43
C ILE A 483 -9.17 -13.81 28.45
N SER A 484 -10.36 -14.24 28.87
CA SER A 484 -10.59 -15.26 29.89
C SER A 484 -10.71 -16.69 29.35
N GLY A 485 -11.03 -16.86 28.06
CA GLY A 485 -11.34 -18.18 27.47
C GLY A 485 -10.20 -19.19 27.45
N GLY A 486 -8.94 -18.75 27.59
CA GLY A 486 -7.74 -19.60 27.59
C GLY A 486 -6.94 -19.63 28.90
N ARG A 487 -7.49 -19.06 29.99
CA ARG A 487 -6.76 -18.91 31.27
C ARG A 487 -6.44 -20.24 31.93
N ALA A 488 -7.44 -21.12 32.04
CA ALA A 488 -7.27 -22.41 32.74
C ALA A 488 -6.20 -23.30 32.06
N ASP A 489 -6.21 -23.34 30.72
CA ASP A 489 -5.19 -24.06 29.95
C ASP A 489 -3.80 -23.45 30.15
N ALA A 490 -3.70 -22.12 30.19
CA ALA A 490 -2.45 -21.42 30.40
C ALA A 490 -1.86 -21.65 31.80
N GLU A 491 -2.69 -21.61 32.84
CA GLU A 491 -2.29 -21.92 34.23
C GLU A 491 -1.88 -23.40 34.37
N HIS A 492 -2.59 -24.31 33.70
CA HIS A 492 -2.22 -25.73 33.66
C HIS A 492 -0.84 -25.93 33.02
N HIS A 493 -0.58 -25.33 31.86
CA HIS A 493 0.75 -25.33 31.26
C HIS A 493 1.80 -24.65 32.14
N GLY A 494 1.42 -23.62 32.91
CA GLY A 494 2.28 -22.95 33.89
C GLY A 494 2.75 -23.92 34.97
N ALA A 495 1.81 -24.69 35.53
CA ALA A 495 2.11 -25.74 36.50
C ALA A 495 2.98 -26.86 35.90
N GLN A 496 2.75 -27.23 34.63
CA GLN A 496 3.61 -28.21 33.93
C GLN A 496 5.04 -27.72 33.80
N VAL A 497 5.25 -26.48 33.35
CA VAL A 497 6.60 -25.88 33.20
C VAL A 497 7.28 -25.79 34.56
N HIS A 498 6.57 -25.33 35.59
CA HIS A 498 7.09 -25.27 36.96
C HIS A 498 7.52 -26.65 37.48
N ALA A 499 6.73 -27.69 37.24
CA ALA A 499 7.08 -29.06 37.63
C ALA A 499 8.33 -29.59 36.90
N ILE A 500 8.51 -29.23 35.62
CA ILE A 500 9.72 -29.57 34.86
C ILE A 500 10.93 -28.84 35.43
N GLU A 501 10.81 -27.55 35.76
CA GLU A 501 11.91 -26.79 36.37
C GLU A 501 12.30 -27.34 37.73
N GLN A 502 11.33 -27.71 38.57
CA GLN A 502 11.58 -28.38 39.85
C GLN A 502 12.31 -29.72 39.65
N PHE A 503 11.89 -30.52 38.66
CA PHE A 503 12.56 -31.77 38.30
C PHE A 503 14.01 -31.55 37.83
N LEU A 504 14.26 -30.44 37.14
CA LEU A 504 15.60 -30.02 36.70
C LEU A 504 16.40 -29.29 37.78
N HIS A 505 15.85 -29.11 38.98
CA HIS A 505 16.43 -28.32 40.08
C HIS A 505 16.73 -26.87 39.69
N ILE A 506 15.84 -26.25 38.92
CA ILE A 506 15.85 -24.82 38.60
C ILE A 506 14.83 -24.14 39.53
N ASP A 507 15.32 -23.43 40.56
CA ASP A 507 14.50 -22.79 41.60
C ASP A 507 14.85 -21.30 41.82
N ILE A 508 15.69 -20.74 40.94
CA ILE A 508 16.26 -19.39 41.10
C ILE A 508 15.22 -18.27 40.98
N GLU A 509 14.10 -18.52 40.31
CA GLU A 509 13.15 -17.50 39.90
C GLU A 509 12.47 -16.82 41.07
N HIS A 510 11.97 -17.63 42.01
CA HIS A 510 11.24 -17.13 43.17
C HIS A 510 12.17 -16.28 44.04
N TRP A 511 13.39 -16.77 44.30
CA TRP A 511 14.41 -16.02 45.04
C TRP A 511 14.78 -14.71 44.33
N PHE A 512 15.02 -14.73 43.02
CA PHE A 512 15.47 -13.57 42.28
C PHE A 512 14.37 -12.51 42.10
N ASN A 513 13.11 -12.94 41.90
CA ASN A 513 11.96 -12.05 41.89
C ASN A 513 11.80 -11.32 43.23
N HIS A 514 11.83 -12.04 44.35
CA HIS A 514 11.75 -11.42 45.68
C HIS A 514 12.97 -10.55 46.02
N LEU A 515 14.16 -10.89 45.53
CA LEU A 515 15.33 -10.03 45.65
C LEU A 515 15.15 -8.73 44.85
N THR A 516 14.56 -8.81 43.66
CA THR A 516 14.26 -7.65 42.82
C THR A 516 13.24 -6.74 43.48
N ALA A 517 12.08 -7.30 43.88
CA ALA A 517 10.98 -6.55 44.50
C ALA A 517 11.36 -5.90 45.85
N ARG A 518 12.28 -6.47 46.63
CA ARG A 518 12.73 -5.85 47.89
C ARG A 518 13.83 -4.79 47.70
N THR A 519 14.38 -4.65 46.49
CA THR A 519 15.54 -3.80 46.22
C THR A 519 15.15 -2.72 45.21
N GLY A 520 14.68 -1.56 45.69
CA GLY A 520 14.03 -0.53 44.85
C GLY A 520 14.81 -0.12 43.59
N TRP A 521 16.13 0.10 43.67
CA TRP A 521 16.91 0.46 42.47
C TRP A 521 16.95 -0.67 41.43
N MET A 522 16.90 -1.93 41.88
CA MET A 522 16.96 -3.11 41.02
C MET A 522 15.61 -3.37 40.37
N GLU A 523 14.53 -3.17 41.11
CA GLU A 523 13.16 -3.12 40.59
C GLU A 523 13.01 -2.05 39.51
N ASP A 524 13.37 -0.79 39.82
CA ASP A 524 13.28 0.33 38.86
C ASP A 524 14.08 0.04 37.59
N PHE A 525 15.31 -0.48 37.73
CA PHE A 525 16.17 -0.82 36.61
C PHE A 525 15.55 -1.93 35.75
N PHE A 526 15.14 -3.05 36.33
CA PHE A 526 14.62 -4.18 35.56
C PHE A 526 13.23 -3.90 34.99
N ASN A 527 12.37 -3.14 35.67
CA ASN A 527 11.10 -2.66 35.14
C ASN A 527 11.31 -1.75 33.91
N PHE A 528 12.21 -0.78 34.00
CA PHE A 528 12.55 0.09 32.87
C PHE A 528 13.19 -0.68 31.72
N TYR A 529 14.10 -1.61 32.03
CA TYR A 529 14.77 -2.44 31.04
C TYR A 529 13.77 -3.33 30.29
N TYR A 530 12.91 -4.02 31.04
CA TYR A 530 11.87 -4.90 30.53
C TYR A 530 10.92 -4.14 29.60
N THR A 531 10.46 -2.95 30.00
CA THR A 531 9.48 -2.18 29.20
C THR A 531 10.08 -1.49 27.96
N SER A 532 11.37 -1.12 27.98
CA SER A 532 11.95 -0.23 26.96
C SER A 532 12.91 -0.91 25.98
N PHE A 533 13.85 -1.70 26.48
CA PHE A 533 15.03 -2.09 25.69
C PHE A 533 14.74 -3.17 24.64
N HIS A 534 13.74 -4.02 24.88
CA HIS A 534 13.38 -5.10 23.97
C HIS A 534 12.83 -4.61 22.62
N PHE A 535 12.32 -3.37 22.55
CA PHE A 535 11.98 -2.72 21.26
C PHE A 535 13.10 -1.84 20.74
N LEU A 536 13.71 -1.03 21.59
CA LEU A 536 14.69 -0.02 21.19
C LEU A 536 15.94 -0.64 20.55
N VAL A 537 16.49 -1.70 21.16
CA VAL A 537 17.76 -2.30 20.73
C VAL A 537 17.61 -3.04 19.39
N PRO A 538 16.62 -3.93 19.17
CA PRO A 538 16.45 -4.58 17.87
C PRO A 538 16.22 -3.59 16.73
N LEU A 539 15.40 -2.54 16.94
CA LEU A 539 15.17 -1.50 15.94
C LEU A 539 16.45 -0.73 15.62
N SER A 540 17.25 -0.41 16.63
CA SER A 540 18.54 0.26 16.45
C SER A 540 19.53 -0.60 15.66
N VAL A 541 19.65 -1.89 15.99
CA VAL A 541 20.51 -2.84 15.25
C VAL A 541 20.05 -2.95 13.80
N LEU A 542 18.74 -3.13 13.56
CA LEU A 542 18.18 -3.18 12.21
C LEU A 542 18.43 -1.89 11.41
N ALA A 543 18.25 -0.72 12.02
CA ALA A 543 18.50 0.57 11.38
C ALA A 543 19.97 0.76 11.00
N VAL A 544 20.90 0.44 11.92
CA VAL A 544 22.34 0.51 11.67
C VAL A 544 22.73 -0.44 10.53
N LEU A 545 22.21 -1.67 10.53
CA LEU A 545 22.48 -2.63 9.45
C LEU A 545 21.86 -2.17 8.13
N TYR A 546 20.65 -1.63 8.13
CA TYR A 546 20.00 -1.13 6.93
C TYR A 546 20.81 -0.01 6.27
N ILE A 547 21.34 0.92 7.06
CA ILE A 547 22.11 2.08 6.57
C ILE A 547 23.55 1.68 6.19
N ARG A 548 24.23 0.88 7.02
CA ARG A 548 25.68 0.64 6.88
C ARG A 548 26.06 -0.72 6.33
N ARG A 549 25.20 -1.72 6.44
CA ARG A 549 25.47 -3.13 6.06
C ARG A 549 24.24 -3.80 5.41
N PRO A 550 23.75 -3.32 4.24
CA PRO A 550 22.49 -3.83 3.65
C PRO A 550 22.47 -5.33 3.35
N ALA A 551 23.64 -5.95 3.12
CA ALA A 551 23.75 -7.40 2.94
C ALA A 551 23.53 -8.17 4.26
N ASP A 552 24.15 -7.71 5.35
CA ASP A 552 24.01 -8.31 6.68
C ASP A 552 22.63 -8.05 7.29
N TYR A 553 22.03 -6.88 6.99
CA TYR A 553 20.67 -6.54 7.36
C TYR A 553 19.68 -7.63 6.94
N ARG A 554 19.79 -8.13 5.70
CA ARG A 554 18.87 -9.13 5.16
C ARG A 554 18.98 -10.48 5.85
N TRP A 555 20.22 -10.90 6.16
CA TRP A 555 20.48 -12.12 6.92
C TRP A 555 19.88 -11.99 8.33
N ALA A 556 20.21 -10.91 9.04
CA ALA A 556 19.76 -10.68 10.40
C ALA A 556 18.22 -10.55 10.48
N ARG A 557 17.61 -9.72 9.60
CA ARG A 557 16.16 -9.50 9.53
C ARG A 557 15.37 -10.77 9.23
N SER A 558 15.88 -11.62 8.33
CA SER A 558 15.19 -12.87 7.98
C SER A 558 15.18 -13.85 9.15
N ALA A 559 16.30 -13.96 9.87
CA ALA A 559 16.39 -14.79 11.06
C ALA A 559 15.43 -14.32 12.16
N LEU A 560 15.36 -13.01 12.40
CA LEU A 560 14.41 -12.42 13.34
C LEU A 560 12.96 -12.69 12.92
N GLY A 561 12.65 -12.53 11.62
CA GLY A 561 11.31 -12.79 11.09
C GLY A 561 10.87 -14.24 11.26
N PHE A 562 11.75 -15.22 10.96
CA PHE A 562 11.45 -16.64 11.18
C PHE A 562 11.32 -16.98 12.66
N ALA A 563 12.21 -16.46 13.51
CA ALA A 563 12.12 -16.66 14.95
C ALA A 563 10.79 -16.15 15.52
N THR A 564 10.35 -14.96 15.10
CA THR A 564 9.06 -14.41 15.51
C THR A 564 7.90 -15.26 15.02
N VAL A 565 7.88 -15.73 13.76
CA VAL A 565 6.81 -16.61 13.26
C VAL A 565 6.76 -17.94 14.04
N LEU A 566 7.91 -18.54 14.33
CA LEU A 566 7.98 -19.77 15.13
C LEU A 566 7.48 -19.53 16.56
N ALA A 567 7.82 -18.40 17.16
CA ALA A 567 7.29 -18.01 18.46
C ALA A 567 5.77 -17.84 18.45
N LEU A 568 5.19 -17.25 17.39
CA LEU A 568 3.74 -17.13 17.23
C LEU A 568 3.05 -18.49 17.16
N VAL A 569 3.66 -19.46 16.48
CA VAL A 569 3.16 -20.84 16.45
C VAL A 569 3.23 -21.45 17.86
N GLY A 570 4.31 -21.20 18.59
CA GLY A 570 4.45 -21.60 20.00
C GLY A 570 3.33 -21.04 20.88
N PHE A 571 3.08 -19.73 20.82
CA PHE A 571 2.02 -19.08 21.61
C PHE A 571 0.62 -19.60 21.31
N TRP A 572 0.37 -20.00 20.06
CA TRP A 572 -0.90 -20.58 19.66
C TRP A 572 -1.05 -22.03 20.13
N ALA A 573 0.02 -22.82 20.02
CA ALA A 573 0.00 -24.24 20.36
C ALA A 573 0.12 -24.51 21.86
N TYR A 574 0.76 -23.61 22.61
CA TYR A 574 1.07 -23.78 24.03
C TYR A 574 0.91 -22.44 24.77
N PRO A 575 -0.34 -21.95 24.98
CA PRO A 575 -0.58 -20.78 25.81
C PRO A 575 -0.08 -21.07 27.23
N LEU A 576 0.70 -20.16 27.82
CA LEU A 576 1.41 -20.40 29.07
C LEU A 576 1.27 -19.21 30.01
N ALA A 577 0.81 -19.48 31.24
CA ALA A 577 0.76 -18.48 32.30
C ALA A 577 2.18 -18.22 32.84
N PRO A 578 2.60 -16.94 32.92
CA PRO A 578 3.86 -16.57 33.56
C PRO A 578 3.76 -16.69 35.09
N PRO A 579 4.90 -16.74 35.82
CA PRO A 579 4.94 -16.92 37.27
C PRO A 579 4.03 -15.94 38.05
N ARG A 580 4.03 -14.65 37.67
CA ARG A 580 3.19 -13.61 38.29
C ARG A 580 1.68 -13.80 38.16
N LEU A 581 1.23 -14.66 37.24
CA LEU A 581 -0.19 -15.01 37.06
C LEU A 581 -0.54 -16.36 37.70
N MET A 582 0.37 -16.95 38.47
CA MET A 582 0.16 -18.18 39.24
C MET A 582 0.00 -17.83 40.73
N PRO A 583 -1.23 -17.52 41.20
CA PRO A 583 -1.45 -16.96 42.54
C PRO A 583 -0.97 -17.87 43.68
N GLU A 584 -1.02 -19.18 43.48
CA GLU A 584 -0.58 -20.19 44.48
C GLU A 584 0.95 -20.25 44.67
N LEU A 585 1.73 -19.61 43.79
CA LEU A 585 3.20 -19.70 43.79
C LEU A 585 3.91 -18.48 44.38
N GLY A 586 3.18 -17.45 44.80
CA GLY A 586 3.72 -16.33 45.57
C GLY A 586 4.59 -15.31 44.83
N PHE A 587 4.66 -15.34 43.49
CA PHE A 587 5.46 -14.38 42.72
C PHE A 587 4.88 -12.95 42.74
N ILE A 588 5.76 -11.94 42.66
CA ILE A 588 5.41 -10.51 42.68
C ILE A 588 5.49 -9.93 41.26
N ASP A 589 4.40 -9.32 40.78
CA ASP A 589 4.40 -8.50 39.55
C ASP A 589 4.94 -7.10 39.86
N THR A 590 6.24 -6.90 39.65
CA THR A 590 6.89 -5.61 39.88
C THR A 590 6.56 -4.57 38.82
N VAL A 591 6.07 -4.97 37.64
CA VAL A 591 5.87 -4.07 36.50
C VAL A 591 4.49 -3.41 36.55
N HIS A 592 3.47 -4.17 36.95
CA HIS A 592 2.07 -3.72 36.92
C HIS A 592 1.42 -3.66 38.32
N GLY A 593 2.14 -4.05 39.37
CA GLY A 593 1.60 -4.13 40.72
C GLY A 593 0.61 -5.29 40.91
N VAL A 594 -0.03 -5.35 42.09
CA VAL A 594 -0.99 -6.40 42.45
C VAL A 594 -2.14 -6.43 41.45
N GLN A 595 -2.33 -7.58 40.81
CA GLN A 595 -3.33 -7.75 39.77
C GLN A 595 -4.69 -8.14 40.35
N ASP A 596 -5.73 -7.39 39.99
CA ASP A 596 -7.11 -7.84 40.16
C ASP A 596 -7.46 -8.78 38.99
N PHE A 597 -7.56 -10.07 39.27
CA PHE A 597 -7.87 -11.08 38.27
C PHE A 597 -9.33 -11.03 37.77
N THR A 598 -10.19 -10.20 38.37
CA THR A 598 -11.56 -9.94 37.93
C THR A 598 -11.65 -8.70 37.02
N GLN A 599 -10.76 -7.72 37.20
CA GLN A 599 -10.61 -6.54 36.35
C GLN A 599 -9.13 -6.16 36.18
N PRO A 600 -8.38 -6.89 35.35
CA PRO A 600 -6.94 -6.71 35.30
C PRO A 600 -6.52 -5.45 34.53
N ASP A 601 -5.64 -4.64 35.12
CA ASP A 601 -5.01 -3.48 34.48
C ASP A 601 -3.53 -3.75 34.19
N TYR A 602 -3.23 -3.95 32.91
CA TYR A 602 -1.89 -4.23 32.41
C TYR A 602 -1.26 -3.03 31.69
N GLY A 603 -1.89 -1.85 31.69
CA GLY A 603 -1.41 -0.68 30.94
C GLY A 603 -1.65 -0.73 29.42
N THR A 604 -1.58 0.44 28.78
CA THR A 604 -2.05 0.67 27.40
C THR A 604 -1.23 -0.01 26.29
N LEU A 605 0.06 -0.25 26.51
CA LEU A 605 0.94 -0.95 25.56
C LEU A 605 0.79 -2.49 25.63
N THR A 606 0.39 -3.01 26.78
CA THR A 606 0.37 -4.43 27.15
C THR A 606 -1.04 -5.04 26.98
N GLN A 607 -2.09 -4.23 26.82
CA GLN A 607 -3.38 -4.66 26.27
C GLN A 607 -3.28 -5.17 24.81
N LEU A 608 -2.19 -4.81 24.11
CA LEU A 608 -1.90 -5.24 22.74
C LEU A 608 -1.14 -6.59 22.70
N THR A 609 -0.61 -7.08 23.81
CA THR A 609 0.11 -8.36 23.93
C THR A 609 -0.76 -9.41 24.64
N ASN A 610 -0.48 -10.69 24.37
CA ASN A 610 -1.14 -11.80 25.09
C ASN A 610 -0.41 -12.03 26.42
N GLN A 611 -1.10 -11.84 27.54
CA GLN A 611 -0.54 -11.99 28.89
C GLN A 611 -0.26 -13.46 29.25
N TYR A 612 -0.92 -14.40 28.56
CA TYR A 612 -0.74 -15.85 28.70
C TYR A 612 0.12 -16.44 27.57
N ALA A 613 1.07 -15.66 27.05
CA ALA A 613 2.00 -16.09 25.99
C ALA A 613 3.44 -16.04 26.50
N ALA A 614 3.72 -16.73 27.61
CA ALA A 614 5.03 -16.72 28.23
C ALA A 614 6.08 -17.53 27.41
N MET A 615 5.74 -18.71 26.88
CA MET A 615 6.66 -19.54 26.09
C MET A 615 6.37 -19.52 24.58
N PRO A 616 7.38 -19.29 23.70
CA PRO A 616 8.77 -18.94 24.00
C PRO A 616 8.95 -17.44 24.28
N SER A 617 9.90 -17.08 25.14
CA SER A 617 10.14 -15.67 25.50
C SER A 617 10.68 -14.87 24.30
N LEU A 618 9.84 -14.03 23.69
CA LEU A 618 10.25 -13.12 22.61
C LEU A 618 11.16 -11.99 23.10
N HIS A 619 11.01 -11.54 24.35
CA HIS A 619 11.90 -10.57 24.97
C HIS A 619 13.34 -11.08 24.92
N PHE A 620 13.56 -12.29 25.46
CA PHE A 620 14.87 -12.93 25.41
C PHE A 620 15.27 -13.33 23.99
N GLY A 621 14.34 -13.82 23.17
CA GLY A 621 14.64 -14.18 21.79
C GLY A 621 15.18 -13.01 20.97
N TRP A 622 14.55 -11.84 21.03
CA TRP A 622 15.01 -10.66 20.31
C TRP A 622 16.32 -10.10 20.85
N SER A 623 16.53 -10.11 22.17
CA SER A 623 17.78 -9.66 22.77
C SER A 623 18.94 -10.62 22.47
N LEU A 624 18.69 -11.93 22.47
CA LEU A 624 19.67 -12.95 22.06
C LEU A 624 20.01 -12.80 20.58
N TRP A 625 19.01 -12.58 19.72
CA TRP A 625 19.24 -12.26 18.33
C TRP A 625 20.14 -11.02 18.17
N CYS A 626 19.87 -9.93 18.90
CA CYS A 626 20.74 -8.74 18.92
C CYS A 626 22.17 -9.09 19.33
N GLY A 627 22.33 -9.82 20.44
CA GLY A 627 23.63 -10.22 20.96
C GLY A 627 24.44 -11.07 19.99
N LEU A 628 23.80 -12.05 19.33
CA LEU A 628 24.42 -12.90 18.31
C LEU A 628 24.82 -12.08 17.07
N VAL A 629 23.93 -11.22 16.59
CA VAL A 629 24.21 -10.34 15.44
C VAL A 629 25.39 -9.42 15.75
N ILE A 630 25.42 -8.78 16.93
CA ILE A 630 26.52 -7.90 17.34
C ILE A 630 27.82 -8.72 17.52
N ALA A 631 27.76 -9.89 18.18
CA ALA A 631 28.93 -10.74 18.38
C ALA A 631 29.59 -11.19 17.07
N VAL A 632 28.76 -11.45 16.05
CA VAL A 632 29.18 -11.88 14.71
C VAL A 632 29.67 -10.72 13.83
N LEU A 633 29.12 -9.51 13.98
CA LEU A 633 29.37 -8.37 13.10
C LEU A 633 30.33 -7.32 13.66
N ALA A 634 30.42 -7.19 14.98
CA ALA A 634 31.17 -6.12 15.61
C ALA A 634 32.69 -6.39 15.55
N PRO A 635 33.50 -5.37 15.22
CA PRO A 635 34.95 -5.55 15.05
C PRO A 635 35.71 -5.67 16.38
N ARG A 636 35.20 -5.08 17.47
CA ARG A 636 35.90 -4.96 18.76
C ARG A 636 35.29 -5.87 19.81
N TRP A 637 36.14 -6.48 20.66
CA TRP A 637 35.70 -7.41 21.70
C TRP A 637 34.71 -6.79 22.69
N TRP A 638 34.91 -5.52 23.09
CA TRP A 638 34.01 -4.83 24.02
C TRP A 638 32.61 -4.64 23.45
N MET A 639 32.48 -4.47 22.12
CA MET A 639 31.17 -4.37 21.46
C MET A 639 30.44 -5.71 21.51
N LYS A 640 31.19 -6.82 21.37
CA LYS A 640 30.63 -8.17 21.49
C LYS A 640 30.20 -8.45 22.92
N ALA A 641 31.02 -8.07 23.89
CA ALA A 641 30.67 -8.15 25.31
C ALA A 641 29.38 -7.34 25.60
N LEU A 642 29.31 -6.09 25.15
CA LEU A 642 28.10 -5.26 25.30
C LEU A 642 26.88 -5.87 24.62
N GLY A 643 27.05 -6.44 23.43
CA GLY A 643 25.99 -7.15 22.71
C GLY A 643 25.48 -8.36 23.48
N LEU A 644 26.35 -9.14 24.13
CA LEU A 644 26.00 -10.32 24.91
C LEU A 644 25.51 -9.98 26.33
N LEU A 645 25.85 -8.81 26.87
CA LEU A 645 25.25 -8.30 28.11
C LEU A 645 23.76 -8.02 27.95
N HIS A 646 23.30 -7.63 26.75
CA HIS A 646 21.89 -7.36 26.51
C HIS A 646 20.96 -8.57 26.74
N PRO A 647 21.18 -9.75 26.12
CA PRO A 647 20.38 -10.93 26.44
C PRO A 647 20.53 -11.39 27.89
N PHE A 648 21.72 -11.24 28.50
CA PHE A 648 21.91 -11.53 29.92
C PHE A 648 20.99 -10.69 30.82
N PHE A 649 21.04 -9.36 30.68
CA PHE A 649 20.15 -8.46 31.43
C PHE A 649 18.68 -8.71 31.11
N THR A 650 18.35 -9.16 29.90
CA THR A 650 16.96 -9.50 29.55
C THR A 650 16.48 -10.73 30.31
N VAL A 651 17.29 -11.79 30.45
CA VAL A 651 16.92 -12.95 31.30
C VAL A 651 16.71 -12.52 32.74
N CYS A 652 17.63 -11.71 33.28
CA CYS A 652 17.45 -11.15 34.62
C CYS A 652 16.15 -10.35 34.71
N ALA A 653 15.86 -9.47 33.75
CA ALA A 653 14.65 -8.66 33.76
C ALA A 653 13.37 -9.52 33.74
N ILE A 654 13.27 -10.52 32.86
CA ILE A 654 12.05 -11.33 32.73
C ILE A 654 11.79 -12.23 33.94
N VAL A 655 12.86 -12.77 34.55
CA VAL A 655 12.78 -13.60 35.76
C VAL A 655 12.52 -12.73 37.00
N GLY A 656 13.27 -11.63 37.13
CA GLY A 656 13.17 -10.71 38.26
C GLY A 656 11.81 -10.03 38.36
N THR A 657 11.15 -9.79 37.22
CA THR A 657 9.80 -9.20 37.16
C THR A 657 8.67 -10.23 37.20
N GLY A 658 8.98 -11.53 37.26
CA GLY A 658 7.98 -12.61 37.28
C GLY A 658 7.21 -12.79 35.97
N ASN A 659 7.72 -12.26 34.86
CA ASN A 659 7.03 -12.28 33.56
C ASN A 659 7.30 -13.55 32.73
N HIS A 660 8.32 -14.33 33.06
CA HIS A 660 8.67 -15.55 32.34
C HIS A 660 9.35 -16.58 33.24
N TRP A 661 9.18 -17.84 32.89
CA TRP A 661 9.97 -18.97 33.39
C TRP A 661 11.36 -18.98 32.73
N VAL A 662 12.36 -19.63 33.33
CA VAL A 662 13.71 -19.84 32.77
C VAL A 662 13.62 -20.70 31.52
N LEU A 663 12.74 -21.71 31.52
CA LEU A 663 12.45 -22.52 30.33
C LEU A 663 11.83 -21.70 29.19
N ASP A 664 11.15 -20.58 29.46
CA ASP A 664 10.68 -19.70 28.39
C ASP A 664 11.85 -19.06 27.65
N ALA A 665 12.94 -18.73 28.36
CA ALA A 665 14.18 -18.24 27.75
C ALA A 665 14.84 -19.34 26.91
N VAL A 666 14.82 -20.59 27.36
CA VAL A 666 15.28 -21.74 26.56
C VAL A 666 14.46 -21.88 25.27
N GLY A 667 13.14 -21.77 25.36
CA GLY A 667 12.24 -21.71 24.20
C GLY A 667 12.57 -20.55 23.26
N GLY A 668 12.86 -19.37 23.82
CA GLY A 668 13.33 -18.19 23.08
C GLY A 668 14.63 -18.44 22.32
N ALA A 669 15.62 -19.08 22.95
CA ALA A 669 16.86 -19.50 22.30
C ALA A 669 16.61 -20.50 21.17
N ALA A 670 15.73 -21.48 21.39
CA ALA A 670 15.39 -22.50 20.40
C ALA A 670 14.79 -21.88 19.13
N VAL A 671 13.82 -20.95 19.27
CA VAL A 671 13.21 -20.30 18.10
C VAL A 671 14.17 -19.36 17.37
N VAL A 672 15.09 -18.69 18.09
CA VAL A 672 16.14 -17.86 17.47
C VAL A 672 17.13 -18.73 16.69
N GLY A 673 17.58 -19.83 17.30
CA GLY A 673 18.45 -20.82 16.65
C GLY A 673 17.81 -21.40 15.40
N ALA A 674 16.55 -21.81 15.48
CA ALA A 674 15.75 -22.28 14.35
C ALA A 674 15.58 -21.17 13.29
N GLY A 675 15.37 -19.92 13.69
CA GLY A 675 15.27 -18.77 12.76
C GLY A 675 16.54 -18.55 11.95
N PHE A 676 17.72 -18.62 12.59
CA PHE A 676 19.00 -18.60 11.89
C PHE A 676 19.20 -19.85 11.02
N GLY A 677 18.80 -21.03 11.51
CA GLY A 677 18.85 -22.30 10.77
C GLY A 677 18.02 -22.27 9.48
N LEU A 678 16.75 -21.85 9.56
CA LEU A 678 15.88 -21.67 8.40
C LEU A 678 16.47 -20.65 7.42
N THR A 679 17.00 -19.54 7.94
CA THR A 679 17.67 -18.53 7.10
C THR A 679 18.85 -19.13 6.34
N TYR A 680 19.67 -19.93 7.01
CA TYR A 680 20.81 -20.62 6.43
C TYR A 680 20.37 -21.65 5.38
N VAL A 681 19.36 -22.46 5.66
CA VAL A 681 18.83 -23.48 4.73
C VAL A 681 18.25 -22.82 3.47
N LEU A 682 17.48 -21.74 3.63
CA LEU A 682 16.77 -21.08 2.52
C LEU A 682 17.64 -20.13 1.70
N SER A 683 18.58 -19.44 2.36
CA SER A 683 19.40 -18.39 1.73
C SER A 683 20.85 -18.78 1.48
N GLY A 684 21.31 -19.90 2.06
CA GLY A 684 22.70 -20.33 2.06
C GLY A 684 23.56 -19.64 3.12
N PRO A 685 24.88 -19.90 3.12
CA PRO A 685 25.82 -19.25 4.02
C PRO A 685 25.80 -17.73 3.90
N ARG A 686 26.11 -17.03 5.01
CA ARG A 686 26.26 -15.57 5.02
C ARG A 686 27.33 -15.14 4.02
N VAL A 687 27.00 -14.16 3.17
CA VAL A 687 27.96 -13.53 2.25
C VAL A 687 29.01 -12.78 3.08
N ARG A 688 30.24 -13.28 3.15
CA ARG A 688 31.39 -12.44 3.52
C ARG A 688 31.68 -11.54 2.32
N GLN A 689 31.55 -10.22 2.48
CA GLN A 689 32.02 -9.32 1.42
C GLN A 689 33.51 -9.62 1.17
N PRO A 690 33.96 -9.79 -0.08
CA PRO A 690 35.39 -9.79 -0.37
C PRO A 690 35.97 -8.48 0.14
N SER A 691 37.02 -8.55 0.97
CA SER A 691 37.81 -7.37 1.27
C SER A 691 38.25 -6.74 -0.06
N LYS A 692 38.11 -5.42 -0.20
CA LYS A 692 38.59 -4.64 -1.35
C LYS A 692 40.12 -4.73 -1.56
N ALA A 693 40.84 -5.50 -0.73
CA ALA A 693 42.27 -5.76 -0.84
C ALA A 693 42.55 -6.97 -1.76
N ALA A 694 42.26 -6.84 -3.06
CA ALA A 694 42.80 -7.73 -4.10
C ALA A 694 42.73 -7.14 -5.53
N THR A 695 42.46 -5.84 -5.69
CA THR A 695 42.85 -5.11 -6.91
C THR A 695 44.14 -4.35 -6.59
N GLY A 696 45.21 -5.11 -6.36
CA GLY A 696 46.55 -4.59 -6.61
C GLY A 696 46.71 -4.60 -8.13
N GLU A 697 46.64 -3.41 -8.73
CA GLU A 697 47.15 -3.17 -10.07
C GLU A 697 48.53 -3.82 -10.19
N GLN A 698 48.69 -4.77 -11.11
CA GLN A 698 50.02 -5.07 -11.60
C GLN A 698 50.52 -3.82 -12.33
N PRO A 699 51.71 -3.28 -12.01
CA PRO A 699 52.28 -2.20 -12.78
C PRO A 699 52.54 -2.71 -14.20
N VAL A 700 51.89 -2.08 -15.18
CA VAL A 700 52.27 -2.19 -16.58
C VAL A 700 53.71 -1.65 -16.67
N THR A 701 54.68 -2.55 -16.79
CA THR A 701 56.06 -2.18 -17.12
C THR A 701 56.06 -1.62 -18.54
N GLY A 702 56.04 -0.29 -18.63
CA GLY A 702 56.19 0.43 -19.87
C GLY A 702 57.57 0.15 -20.46
N THR A 703 57.60 -0.55 -21.59
CA THR A 703 58.72 -0.54 -22.52
C THR A 703 58.88 0.88 -23.05
N SER A 704 59.89 1.58 -22.55
CA SER A 704 60.41 2.82 -23.12
C SER A 704 61.00 2.53 -24.50
N ASN A 705 60.42 3.16 -25.52
CA ASN A 705 61.04 3.23 -26.84
C ASN A 705 61.24 4.72 -27.17
N PRO A 706 62.44 5.30 -26.93
CA PRO A 706 62.74 6.64 -27.39
C PRO A 706 63.54 6.58 -28.70
N GLY A 707 63.04 7.29 -29.72
CA GLY A 707 63.90 7.87 -30.75
C GLY A 707 63.92 7.17 -32.11
N SER A 708 63.17 7.72 -33.06
CA SER A 708 63.59 7.74 -34.46
C SER A 708 63.48 9.18 -34.98
N ALA A 709 64.55 9.57 -35.67
CA ALA A 709 64.64 10.66 -36.65
C ALA A 709 64.84 12.10 -36.13
N LYS A 710 66.11 12.52 -35.96
CA LYS A 710 66.90 13.24 -36.99
C LYS A 710 68.03 14.07 -36.37
N GLY A 711 69.25 13.90 -36.93
CA GLY A 711 70.03 15.07 -37.37
C GLY A 711 71.40 15.31 -36.72
N ARG A 712 72.44 15.05 -37.52
CA ARG A 712 73.66 15.87 -37.72
C ARG A 712 74.75 15.95 -36.63
N THR A 713 75.86 15.26 -36.96
CA THR A 713 77.24 15.80 -37.08
C THR A 713 77.81 16.71 -35.98
N ARG A 714 78.91 16.31 -35.33
CA ARG A 714 80.31 16.71 -35.63
C ARG A 714 81.27 16.28 -34.52
N SER A 715 82.49 15.94 -34.97
CA SER A 715 83.80 15.83 -34.30
C SER A 715 83.94 14.92 -33.09
#